data_AF-A0A661KE42-F1
#
_entry.id   AF-A0A661KE42-F1
#
_cell.length_a   1.000
_cell.length_b   1.000
_cell.length_c   1.000
_cell.angle_alpha   90.00
_cell.angle_beta   90.00
_cell.angle_gamma   90.00
#
_symmetry.space_group_name_H-M   'P 1'
#
loop_
_entity.id
_entity.type
_entity.pdbx_description
1 polymer ?
#
loop_
_entity_poly.entity_id
_entity_poly.type
_entity_poly.pdbx_seq_one_letter_code
_entity_poly.pdbx_strand_id
1 'polypeptide(L)'
;MNVLGILGRFNIQLDGHWVKGGTELQTLCPFHDESQPSFYLNLERGVYYCFGCGASGNVFDLIEHLTDLSHDEIKRVLKGEGIEFSVKPLPKRPKRFLTEQEIEILTWYIRGLNYFLTGEIKTRGEEAKRFLTVMNEYRDYLINRRGFTMEAIKHFQLGAIPFAIHNLNKSRKYIEENTGWYWHWFRDDMICLGFNPNEIEQTLRDLFLINRRGSDYWFRPAIIIPYTYQGEVYWATGRILDEFIDDDFPAKYMGMKGVPKEFFFNHDALNEYDEVFCVEGEFNAVAMWCAGYRNVVSFGGKNSLTDELIEHLWGKRVILYMDTDESDPEFKARTKALEKIREVARAVGYFEMPLGEDPASFLKNHSREDFENRYLSNIVWVDEDEWGPHERRPRFHKPQIISLKEAQSLTRETFRQIAEHLPAFSGKKILINMPVGTHKTTGIIEELLNKVDCRILVAVGQHNLAAEYETRLQKNSVLHLFGRTHPATECAFRHQAEELCEAGYSYYFAKTYCGYRCGKPDCDYPQQKKQAKHANTLIITHSHAYLFDFLTNPRYGNDKRRLVVVDEMPKLCRDIWFTMRDIEDNLTIFNDLANYLAHYPEMFGETLAHVELFIQVLLGMKEAIREGEDFSPTLELGDRLPEKLNQREIKAILKLVKPRTDGERLRRFMLSELVYALDNKLKLFYGWQTDGQRQPGLFYIWRPKFHPQATVVFLSATTTKDYLANQLDTEIHDVVGEQYYVRRQNLHVAQLVNLTGSRSRLVYAAEGTTSPNDTLRDNLRLFFRLCLRKHKDERIVIVTSLGANKIDEKRQRGWVKDRVINLLSDIAEAEGRKLVPVSTQDLEEQREFTFKEIPVLHHGMLGTNLFAGYDVCIELNAHYYNPNTIIEDIRAEYGVTLKRECFRKVKDTFKTLDEEFEIERWGYHDPKYPEYSELVDEYLRNNPMADMIQAEGRILRGEDRPQWVYRLHNVNIVPYPNKVYRSWRTMLRKEFGYAPIQGKAKEVLEWLRANVGDGEFTLYDIPTEVGGYRPNKIRVLRKLEELGYVQKVSQGKWHDKGRWRLITL
;
A
#
# COMPACT_ATOMS: atom_id res chain seq x y z
N MET A 1 11.12 -0.09 -60.79
CA MET A 1 9.85 0.02 -61.56
C MET A 1 8.94 1.02 -60.84
N ASN A 2 8.06 1.77 -61.53
CA ASN A 2 7.11 2.67 -60.86
C ASN A 2 5.91 1.88 -60.29
N VAL A 3 5.16 2.47 -59.37
CA VAL A 3 4.04 1.83 -58.64
C VAL A 3 3.03 1.17 -59.59
N LEU A 4 2.69 1.82 -60.72
CA LEU A 4 1.79 1.26 -61.73
C LEU A 4 2.38 0.04 -62.45
N GLY A 5 3.68 0.05 -62.74
CA GLY A 5 4.36 -1.10 -63.32
C GLY A 5 4.43 -2.30 -62.39
N ILE A 6 4.49 -2.08 -61.07
CA ILE A 6 4.42 -3.15 -60.07
C ILE A 6 3.01 -3.75 -60.04
N LEU A 7 1.96 -2.93 -59.94
CA LEU A 7 0.57 -3.40 -59.93
C LEU A 7 0.21 -4.22 -61.18
N GLY A 8 0.64 -3.75 -62.36
CA GLY A 8 0.41 -4.46 -63.62
C GLY A 8 1.05 -5.85 -63.69
N ARG A 9 2.11 -6.14 -62.92
CA ARG A 9 2.74 -7.47 -62.86
C ARG A 9 1.90 -8.52 -62.14
N PHE A 10 1.06 -8.06 -61.22
CA PHE A 10 0.13 -8.90 -60.49
C PHE A 10 -1.27 -8.87 -61.11
N ASN A 11 -1.38 -8.46 -62.38
CA ASN A 11 -2.65 -8.27 -63.10
C ASN A 11 -3.64 -7.34 -62.39
N ILE A 12 -3.14 -6.40 -61.58
CA ILE A 12 -3.97 -5.39 -60.92
C ILE A 12 -3.99 -4.14 -61.80
N GLN A 13 -5.16 -3.83 -62.36
CA GLN A 13 -5.43 -2.59 -63.07
C GLN A 13 -6.41 -1.74 -62.28
N LEU A 14 -6.09 -0.44 -62.15
CA LEU A 14 -6.91 0.53 -61.44
C LEU A 14 -7.30 1.64 -62.42
N ASP A 15 -8.58 1.69 -62.76
CA ASP A 15 -9.13 2.63 -63.74
C ASP A 15 -9.60 3.93 -63.07
N GLY A 16 -8.78 4.98 -63.20
CA GLY A 16 -8.97 6.26 -62.53
C GLY A 16 -8.50 7.47 -63.32
N HIS A 17 -8.74 8.66 -62.77
CA HIS A 17 -8.29 9.92 -63.34
C HIS A 17 -7.26 10.60 -62.43
N TRP A 18 -6.38 11.39 -63.03
CA TRP A 18 -5.33 12.10 -62.31
C TRP A 18 -5.89 13.34 -61.61
N VAL A 19 -5.53 13.52 -60.35
CA VAL A 19 -5.91 14.73 -59.60
C VAL A 19 -5.17 15.94 -60.21
N LYS A 20 -5.90 17.02 -60.54
CA LYS A 20 -5.37 18.20 -61.26
C LYS A 20 -4.08 18.74 -60.61
N GLY A 21 -2.96 18.59 -61.33
CA GLY A 21 -1.64 19.11 -60.93
C GLY A 21 -0.81 18.21 -60.02
N GLY A 22 -1.20 16.94 -59.78
CA GLY A 22 -0.55 16.06 -58.80
C GLY A 22 -0.02 14.71 -59.32
N THR A 23 0.68 13.99 -58.43
CA THR A 23 1.23 12.62 -58.60
C THR A 23 0.28 11.52 -58.06
N GLU A 24 -0.99 11.87 -57.87
CA GLU A 24 -2.01 11.04 -57.25
C GLU A 24 -3.05 10.58 -58.28
N LEU A 25 -3.29 9.26 -58.29
CA LEU A 25 -4.31 8.62 -59.09
C LEU A 25 -5.56 8.43 -58.22
N GLN A 26 -6.69 8.98 -58.67
CA GLN A 26 -7.99 8.81 -58.03
C GLN A 26 -8.82 7.82 -58.85
N THR A 27 -9.24 6.72 -58.23
CA THR A 27 -9.94 5.59 -58.87
C THR A 27 -11.07 5.11 -57.99
N LEU A 28 -11.94 4.26 -58.54
CA LEU A 28 -12.82 3.42 -57.73
C LEU A 28 -11.97 2.49 -56.88
N CYS A 29 -12.39 2.31 -55.64
CA CYS A 29 -11.72 1.50 -54.66
C CYS A 29 -11.85 0.02 -55.00
N PRO A 30 -10.74 -0.73 -55.00
CA PRO A 30 -10.80 -2.15 -55.31
C PRO A 30 -11.20 -3.00 -54.10
N PHE A 31 -11.34 -2.38 -52.91
CA PHE A 31 -11.71 -3.05 -51.66
C PHE A 31 -13.17 -2.92 -51.29
N HIS A 32 -13.90 -2.05 -51.98
CA HIS A 32 -15.34 -1.93 -51.82
C HIS A 32 -15.94 -1.36 -53.10
N ASP A 33 -17.10 -1.88 -53.47
CA ASP A 33 -17.83 -1.40 -54.64
C ASP A 33 -18.34 0.02 -54.41
N GLU A 34 -17.91 0.93 -55.26
CA GLU A 34 -18.32 2.32 -55.24
C GLU A 34 -18.55 2.84 -56.67
N SER A 35 -19.48 3.77 -56.84
CA SER A 35 -19.76 4.41 -58.14
C SER A 35 -19.01 5.73 -58.33
N GLN A 36 -18.36 6.25 -57.27
CA GLN A 36 -17.58 7.49 -57.30
C GLN A 36 -16.15 7.21 -56.83
N PRO A 37 -15.11 7.73 -57.51
CA PRO A 37 -13.72 7.46 -57.14
C PRO A 37 -13.36 8.02 -55.76
N SER A 38 -13.13 7.16 -54.76
CA SER A 38 -12.68 7.58 -53.42
C SER A 38 -11.31 7.00 -53.05
N PHE A 39 -10.73 6.17 -53.91
CA PHE A 39 -9.42 5.59 -53.71
C PHE A 39 -8.32 6.45 -54.31
N TYR A 40 -7.41 6.92 -53.46
CA TYR A 40 -6.28 7.74 -53.88
C TYR A 40 -5.00 6.96 -53.72
N LEU A 41 -4.27 6.79 -54.81
CA LEU A 41 -2.95 6.18 -54.86
C LEU A 41 -1.90 7.23 -55.19
N ASN A 42 -1.02 7.53 -54.24
CA ASN A 42 0.10 8.43 -54.46
C ASN A 42 1.30 7.65 -55.03
N LEU A 43 1.61 7.86 -56.31
CA LEU A 43 2.60 7.04 -57.03
C LEU A 43 4.05 7.37 -56.69
N GLU A 44 4.29 8.58 -56.17
CA GLU A 44 5.62 9.01 -55.73
C GLU A 44 5.95 8.42 -54.34
N ARG A 45 4.93 8.34 -53.47
CA ARG A 45 5.07 7.81 -52.10
C ARG A 45 4.78 6.31 -51.98
N GLY A 46 4.14 5.70 -52.99
CA GLY A 46 3.79 4.29 -53.00
C GLY A 46 2.77 3.89 -51.95
N VAL A 47 1.87 4.82 -51.58
CA VAL A 47 0.85 4.63 -50.54
C VAL A 47 -0.53 4.94 -51.10
N TYR A 48 -1.52 4.21 -50.61
CA TYR A 48 -2.90 4.45 -50.94
C TYR A 48 -3.70 4.83 -49.68
N TYR A 49 -4.73 5.63 -49.91
CA TYR A 49 -5.77 5.88 -48.94
C TYR A 49 -7.10 5.97 -49.66
N CYS A 50 -8.05 5.15 -49.24
CA CYS A 50 -9.42 5.25 -49.66
C CYS A 50 -10.18 6.15 -48.70
N PHE A 51 -10.68 7.28 -49.18
CA PHE A 51 -11.57 8.15 -48.40
C PHE A 51 -12.98 7.57 -48.24
N GLY A 52 -13.35 6.59 -49.06
CA GLY A 52 -14.60 5.83 -48.92
C GLY A 52 -14.53 4.79 -47.81
N CYS A 53 -13.71 3.75 -47.96
CA CYS A 53 -13.65 2.64 -46.99
C CYS A 53 -12.56 2.76 -45.92
N GLY A 54 -11.74 3.82 -45.96
CA GLY A 54 -10.63 4.01 -45.01
C GLY A 54 -9.46 3.06 -45.20
N ALA A 55 -9.52 2.15 -46.19
CA ALA A 55 -8.43 1.26 -46.53
C ALA A 55 -7.18 2.10 -46.84
N SER A 56 -6.09 1.81 -46.13
CA SER A 56 -4.85 2.56 -46.25
C SER A 56 -3.67 1.65 -46.09
N GLY A 57 -2.63 1.86 -46.89
CA GLY A 57 -1.46 1.01 -46.87
C GLY A 57 -0.44 1.44 -47.89
N ASN A 58 0.62 0.66 -48.02
CA ASN A 58 1.58 0.80 -49.12
C ASN A 58 1.17 -0.11 -50.30
N VAL A 59 1.88 0.01 -51.43
CA VAL A 59 1.59 -0.75 -52.66
C VAL A 59 1.63 -2.27 -52.47
N PHE A 60 2.39 -2.81 -51.51
CA PHE A 60 2.41 -4.24 -51.23
C PHE A 60 1.16 -4.67 -50.48
N ASP A 61 0.75 -3.91 -49.47
CA ASP A 61 -0.51 -4.14 -48.75
C ASP A 61 -1.70 -4.11 -49.74
N LEU A 62 -1.61 -3.30 -50.79
CA LEU A 62 -2.60 -3.26 -51.88
C LEU A 62 -2.61 -4.55 -52.70
N ILE A 63 -1.45 -5.10 -53.05
CA ILE A 63 -1.35 -6.35 -53.84
C ILE A 63 -1.81 -7.55 -53.00
N GLU A 64 -1.43 -7.62 -51.73
CA GLU A 64 -1.86 -8.68 -50.80
C GLU A 64 -3.37 -8.68 -50.57
N HIS A 65 -4.02 -7.52 -50.55
CA HIS A 65 -5.46 -7.46 -50.39
C HIS A 65 -6.24 -7.76 -51.68
N LEU A 66 -5.61 -7.65 -52.86
CA LEU A 66 -6.24 -7.89 -54.16
C LEU A 66 -5.86 -9.23 -54.79
N THR A 67 -4.96 -9.97 -54.17
CA THR A 67 -4.49 -11.28 -54.62
C THR A 67 -4.31 -12.19 -53.41
N ASP A 68 -4.30 -13.52 -53.60
CA ASP A 68 -4.03 -14.45 -52.49
C ASP A 68 -2.52 -14.58 -52.16
N LEU A 69 -1.68 -13.65 -52.63
CA LEU A 69 -0.23 -13.70 -52.48
C LEU A 69 0.20 -13.00 -51.21
N SER A 70 1.02 -13.66 -50.41
CA SER A 70 1.68 -13.03 -49.27
C SER A 70 2.80 -12.09 -49.69
N HIS A 71 3.13 -11.15 -48.81
CA HIS A 71 4.19 -10.17 -49.00
C HIS A 71 5.52 -10.79 -49.46
N ASP A 72 5.88 -11.96 -48.96
CA ASP A 72 7.14 -12.65 -49.32
C ASP A 72 7.09 -13.33 -50.69
N GLU A 73 5.90 -13.75 -51.14
CA GLU A 73 5.68 -14.28 -52.49
C GLU A 73 5.74 -13.17 -53.52
N ILE A 74 5.12 -12.02 -53.23
CA ILE A 74 5.19 -10.79 -54.04
C ILE A 74 6.65 -10.36 -54.23
N LYS A 75 7.44 -10.34 -53.14
CA LYS A 75 8.87 -10.00 -53.19
C LYS A 75 9.70 -11.02 -53.99
N ARG A 76 9.39 -12.31 -53.90
CA ARG A 76 10.06 -13.38 -54.67
C ARG A 76 9.79 -13.26 -56.17
N VAL A 77 8.56 -12.96 -56.56
CA VAL A 77 8.17 -12.72 -57.96
C VAL A 77 8.93 -11.51 -58.52
N LEU A 78 8.92 -10.38 -57.80
CA LEU A 78 9.61 -9.16 -58.24
C LEU A 78 11.15 -9.34 -58.32
N LYS A 79 11.74 -10.08 -57.37
CA LYS A 79 13.18 -10.36 -57.36
C LYS A 79 13.60 -11.34 -58.47
N GLY A 80 12.76 -12.33 -58.79
CA GLY A 80 12.98 -13.29 -59.88
C GLY A 80 13.04 -12.66 -61.26
N GLU A 81 12.40 -11.49 -61.44
CA GLU A 81 12.44 -10.69 -62.67
C GLU A 81 13.52 -9.60 -62.69
N GLY A 82 14.38 -9.54 -61.66
CA GLY A 82 15.45 -8.54 -61.54
C GLY A 82 14.96 -7.14 -61.17
N ILE A 83 13.77 -7.01 -60.55
CA ILE A 83 13.21 -5.70 -60.14
C ILE A 83 13.63 -5.37 -58.70
N GLU A 84 14.45 -4.34 -58.53
CA GLU A 84 14.71 -3.74 -57.22
C GLU A 84 13.63 -2.70 -56.87
N PHE A 85 13.14 -2.74 -55.62
CA PHE A 85 12.14 -1.81 -55.07
C PHE A 85 12.54 -1.36 -53.67
N SER A 86 12.20 -0.12 -53.30
CA SER A 86 12.35 0.40 -51.93
C SER A 86 10.99 0.84 -51.40
N VAL A 87 10.47 0.10 -50.41
CA VAL A 87 9.27 0.51 -49.66
C VAL A 87 9.73 1.42 -48.55
N LYS A 88 9.28 2.68 -48.55
CA LYS A 88 9.33 3.47 -47.31
C LYS A 88 8.20 2.96 -46.41
N PRO A 89 8.49 2.39 -45.22
CA PRO A 89 7.43 1.97 -44.31
C PRO A 89 6.56 3.20 -43.97
N LEU A 90 5.24 3.06 -44.11
CA LEU A 90 4.32 3.99 -43.44
C LEU A 90 4.59 3.87 -41.94
N PRO A 91 4.73 4.99 -41.21
CA PRO A 91 4.94 4.93 -39.78
C PRO A 91 3.74 4.20 -39.16
N LYS A 92 4.00 3.08 -38.47
CA LYS A 92 3.05 2.53 -37.49
C LYS A 92 2.59 3.70 -36.63
N ARG A 93 1.27 3.91 -36.55
CA ARG A 93 0.69 5.01 -35.77
C ARG A 93 1.27 4.94 -34.35
N PRO A 94 1.96 5.97 -33.86
CA PRO A 94 2.44 5.95 -32.49
C PRO A 94 1.21 6.02 -31.59
N LYS A 95 0.87 4.91 -30.91
CA LYS A 95 0.01 4.95 -29.73
C LYS A 95 0.75 5.83 -28.71
N ARG A 96 0.25 7.04 -28.47
CA ARG A 96 0.80 7.92 -27.44
C ARG A 96 -0.26 8.10 -26.37
N PHE A 97 0.15 7.85 -25.13
CA PHE A 97 -0.64 8.17 -23.96
C PHE A 97 -0.56 9.67 -23.67
N LEU A 98 -1.64 10.22 -23.13
CA LEU A 98 -1.64 11.59 -22.63
C LEU A 98 -0.68 11.72 -21.44
N THR A 99 0.06 12.82 -21.41
CA THR A 99 0.79 13.28 -20.22
C THR A 99 -0.18 13.85 -19.18
N GLU A 100 0.25 13.95 -17.92
CA GLU A 100 -0.57 14.56 -16.85
C GLU A 100 -1.02 15.98 -17.20
N GLN A 101 -0.16 16.75 -17.88
CA GLN A 101 -0.48 18.11 -18.31
C GLN A 101 -1.54 18.12 -19.41
N GLU A 102 -1.46 17.21 -20.38
CA GLU A 102 -2.46 17.08 -21.44
C GLU A 102 -3.82 16.63 -20.90
N ILE A 103 -3.84 15.71 -19.93
CA ILE A 103 -5.06 15.29 -19.22
C ILE A 103 -5.69 16.49 -18.50
N GLU A 104 -4.88 17.29 -17.81
CA GLU A 104 -5.34 18.47 -17.08
C GLU A 104 -5.97 19.48 -18.06
N ILE A 105 -5.28 19.82 -19.15
CA ILE A 105 -5.77 20.74 -20.20
C ILE A 105 -7.05 20.20 -20.86
N LEU A 106 -7.04 18.93 -21.29
CA LEU A 106 -8.18 18.29 -21.95
C LEU A 106 -9.43 18.32 -21.06
N THR A 107 -9.27 17.99 -19.79
CA THR A 107 -10.39 17.97 -18.86
C THR A 107 -10.95 19.37 -18.62
N TRP A 108 -10.09 20.39 -18.47
CA TRP A 108 -10.56 21.78 -18.33
C TRP A 108 -11.30 22.25 -19.58
N TYR A 109 -10.80 21.90 -20.76
CA TYR A 109 -11.45 22.21 -22.03
C TYR A 109 -12.87 21.62 -22.11
N ILE A 110 -13.00 20.31 -21.82
CA ILE A 110 -14.29 19.61 -21.81
C ILE A 110 -15.25 20.15 -20.74
N ARG A 111 -14.76 20.43 -19.52
CA ARG A 111 -15.59 21.03 -18.47
C ARG A 111 -16.14 22.40 -18.88
N GLY A 112 -15.31 23.21 -19.53
CA GLY A 112 -15.76 24.45 -20.15
C GLY A 112 -16.96 24.21 -21.09
N LEU A 113 -16.84 23.26 -22.01
CA LEU A 113 -17.94 22.91 -22.94
C LEU A 113 -19.20 22.43 -22.20
N ASN A 114 -19.04 21.66 -21.12
CA ASN A 114 -20.15 21.21 -20.29
C ASN A 114 -20.83 22.39 -19.59
N TYR A 115 -20.08 23.32 -18.97
CA TYR A 115 -20.65 24.49 -18.30
C TYR A 115 -21.46 25.40 -19.26
N PHE A 116 -21.02 25.51 -20.51
CA PHE A 116 -21.81 26.17 -21.56
C PHE A 116 -23.08 25.40 -21.88
N LEU A 117 -22.96 24.08 -22.06
CA LEU A 117 -24.11 23.23 -22.33
C LEU A 117 -25.10 23.21 -21.16
N THR A 118 -24.69 23.31 -19.91
CA THR A 118 -25.57 23.30 -18.72
C THR A 118 -26.11 24.69 -18.37
N GLY A 119 -25.44 25.76 -18.82
CA GLY A 119 -25.85 27.15 -18.59
C GLY A 119 -25.43 27.68 -17.23
N GLU A 120 -24.40 27.08 -16.62
CA GLU A 120 -23.91 27.45 -15.29
C GLU A 120 -23.03 28.70 -15.31
N ILE A 121 -22.60 29.15 -16.50
CA ILE A 121 -21.82 30.38 -16.67
C ILE A 121 -22.76 31.60 -16.73
N LYS A 122 -22.59 32.53 -15.78
CA LYS A 122 -23.25 33.85 -15.79
C LYS A 122 -22.51 34.80 -16.73
N THR A 123 -22.91 34.84 -17.99
CA THR A 123 -22.26 35.71 -18.98
C THR A 123 -22.92 37.09 -19.10
N ARG A 124 -22.14 38.15 -19.30
CA ARG A 124 -22.62 39.51 -19.63
C ARG A 124 -22.36 39.83 -21.11
N GLY A 125 -23.33 40.45 -21.79
CA GLY A 125 -23.22 40.88 -23.20
C GLY A 125 -24.22 40.22 -24.15
N GLU A 126 -24.46 40.84 -25.32
CA GLU A 126 -25.39 40.30 -26.34
C GLU A 126 -24.87 39.03 -27.01
N GLU A 127 -23.56 38.89 -27.19
CA GLU A 127 -22.92 37.74 -27.83
C GLU A 127 -23.08 36.45 -27.00
N ALA A 128 -22.91 36.55 -25.68
CA ALA A 128 -23.07 35.41 -24.80
C ALA A 128 -24.53 34.96 -24.65
N LYS A 129 -25.50 35.90 -24.74
CA LYS A 129 -26.93 35.55 -24.85
C LYS A 129 -27.22 34.75 -26.13
N ARG A 130 -26.61 35.13 -27.27
CA ARG A 130 -26.76 34.40 -28.53
C ARG A 130 -26.12 33.01 -28.47
N PHE A 131 -24.96 32.89 -27.83
CA PHE A 131 -24.29 31.59 -27.63
C PHE A 131 -25.12 30.64 -26.74
N LEU A 132 -25.71 31.16 -25.65
CA LEU A 132 -26.64 30.38 -24.81
C LEU A 132 -27.90 29.96 -25.56
N THR A 133 -28.40 30.76 -26.51
CA THR A 133 -29.51 30.36 -27.39
C THR A 133 -29.13 29.16 -28.25
N VAL A 134 -27.93 29.13 -28.83
CA VAL A 134 -27.45 27.96 -29.59
C VAL A 134 -27.35 26.72 -28.69
N MET A 135 -26.85 26.86 -27.45
CA MET A 135 -26.78 25.75 -26.49
C MET A 135 -28.16 25.17 -26.13
N ASN A 136 -29.24 25.94 -26.23
CA ASN A 136 -30.59 25.41 -26.02
C ASN A 136 -30.99 24.36 -27.07
N GLU A 137 -30.50 24.45 -28.30
CA GLU A 137 -30.78 23.45 -29.35
C GLU A 137 -30.12 22.10 -29.01
N TYR A 138 -28.90 22.13 -28.45
CA TYR A 138 -28.20 20.93 -27.99
C TYR A 138 -28.87 20.34 -26.73
N ARG A 139 -29.35 21.19 -25.80
CA ARG A 139 -30.15 20.74 -24.66
C ARG A 139 -31.46 20.10 -25.11
N ASP A 140 -32.17 20.71 -26.07
CA ASP A 140 -33.40 20.16 -26.63
C ASP A 140 -33.14 18.78 -27.26
N TYR A 141 -32.05 18.65 -28.03
CA TYR A 141 -31.64 17.37 -28.60
C TYR A 141 -31.42 16.30 -27.51
N LEU A 142 -30.64 16.59 -26.46
CA LEU A 142 -30.36 15.61 -25.40
C LEU A 142 -31.59 15.29 -24.55
N ILE A 143 -32.35 16.31 -24.13
CA ILE A 143 -33.44 16.15 -23.17
C ILE A 143 -34.71 15.70 -23.88
N ASN A 144 -35.19 16.47 -24.86
CA ASN A 144 -36.50 16.24 -25.47
C ASN A 144 -36.42 15.18 -26.58
N ARG A 145 -35.36 15.17 -27.40
CA ARG A 145 -35.24 14.18 -28.48
C ARG A 145 -34.62 12.86 -28.04
N ARG A 146 -33.68 12.87 -27.09
CA ARG A 146 -32.98 11.66 -26.60
C ARG A 146 -33.40 11.19 -25.21
N GLY A 147 -34.18 11.97 -24.45
CA GLY A 147 -34.72 11.54 -23.15
C GLY A 147 -33.75 11.61 -21.98
N PHE A 148 -32.63 12.35 -22.11
CA PHE A 148 -31.63 12.45 -21.05
C PHE A 148 -32.04 13.47 -19.98
N THR A 149 -31.64 13.21 -18.74
CA THR A 149 -31.85 14.14 -17.62
C THR A 149 -30.71 15.17 -17.56
N MET A 150 -31.00 16.36 -17.02
CA MET A 150 -29.95 17.37 -16.76
C MET A 150 -28.89 16.84 -15.77
N GLU A 151 -29.30 15.98 -14.83
CA GLU A 151 -28.40 15.28 -13.92
C GLU A 151 -27.38 14.43 -14.68
N ALA A 152 -27.82 13.63 -15.65
CA ALA A 152 -26.94 12.81 -16.46
C ALA A 152 -25.99 13.65 -17.33
N ILE A 153 -26.49 14.75 -17.93
CA ILE A 153 -25.67 15.68 -18.73
C ILE A 153 -24.51 16.25 -17.90
N LYS A 154 -24.78 16.64 -16.64
CA LYS A 154 -23.76 17.15 -15.71
C LYS A 154 -22.82 16.04 -15.24
N HIS A 155 -23.38 14.90 -14.82
CA HIS A 155 -22.63 13.76 -14.29
C HIS A 155 -21.59 13.25 -15.31
N PHE A 156 -22.01 13.04 -16.55
CA PHE A 156 -21.13 12.58 -17.64
C PHE A 156 -20.33 13.69 -18.32
N GLN A 157 -20.41 14.93 -17.82
CA GLN A 157 -19.73 16.11 -18.38
C GLN A 157 -19.95 16.26 -19.90
N LEU A 158 -21.16 15.99 -20.39
CA LEU A 158 -21.45 16.09 -21.81
C LEU A 158 -21.24 17.54 -22.27
N GLY A 159 -20.45 17.74 -23.31
CA GLY A 159 -20.19 19.04 -23.92
C GLY A 159 -20.90 19.19 -25.25
N ALA A 160 -20.85 20.38 -25.84
CA ALA A 160 -21.29 20.62 -27.21
C ALA A 160 -20.28 21.51 -27.93
N ILE A 161 -19.93 21.15 -29.17
CA ILE A 161 -19.18 22.02 -30.07
C ILE A 161 -20.19 22.68 -31.02
N PRO A 162 -20.46 23.99 -30.85
CA PRO A 162 -21.38 24.70 -31.72
C PRO A 162 -20.67 25.04 -33.04
N PHE A 163 -21.04 24.36 -34.12
CA PHE A 163 -20.65 24.82 -35.46
C PHE A 163 -21.64 25.90 -35.91
N ALA A 164 -21.14 27.09 -36.24
CA ALA A 164 -21.96 28.13 -36.86
C ALA A 164 -22.43 27.62 -38.23
N ILE A 165 -23.73 27.32 -38.33
CA ILE A 165 -24.39 26.95 -39.59
C ILE A 165 -24.01 28.01 -40.64
N HIS A 166 -23.38 27.54 -41.73
CA HIS A 166 -23.37 28.24 -42.99
C HIS A 166 -24.82 28.40 -43.45
N ASN A 167 -25.48 29.46 -42.98
CA ASN A 167 -26.69 29.89 -43.64
C ASN A 167 -26.28 30.43 -45.01
N LEU A 168 -26.76 29.72 -46.03
CA LEU A 168 -26.70 30.07 -47.44
C LEU A 168 -26.85 31.60 -47.62
N ASN A 169 -25.86 32.22 -48.26
CA ASN A 169 -25.84 33.59 -48.79
C ASN A 169 -25.42 34.80 -47.93
N LYS A 170 -24.84 34.69 -46.73
CA LYS A 170 -24.19 35.87 -46.10
C LYS A 170 -22.82 35.58 -45.48
N SER A 171 -21.79 36.03 -46.22
CA SER A 171 -20.41 36.38 -45.83
C SER A 171 -19.69 35.53 -44.77
N ARG A 172 -18.57 34.92 -45.23
CA ARG A 172 -17.43 34.32 -44.49
C ARG A 172 -16.92 35.07 -43.23
N LYS A 173 -17.34 36.31 -43.00
CA LYS A 173 -16.89 37.18 -41.90
C LYS A 173 -17.51 36.82 -40.54
N TYR A 174 -18.60 36.04 -40.51
CA TYR A 174 -19.38 35.78 -39.29
C TYR A 174 -18.79 34.68 -38.38
N ILE A 175 -17.89 33.84 -38.90
CA ILE A 175 -17.24 32.74 -38.16
C ILE A 175 -16.05 33.25 -37.33
N GLU A 176 -15.27 34.20 -37.87
CA GLU A 176 -14.10 34.77 -37.18
C GLU A 176 -14.47 35.62 -35.95
N GLU A 177 -15.67 36.22 -35.92
CA GLU A 177 -16.09 37.11 -34.82
C GLU A 177 -16.76 36.36 -33.64
N ASN A 178 -17.34 35.15 -33.84
CA ASN A 178 -18.15 34.49 -32.81
C ASN A 178 -17.57 33.21 -32.17
N THR A 179 -16.65 32.49 -32.82
CA THR A 179 -15.98 31.32 -32.20
C THR A 179 -14.78 31.73 -31.32
N GLY A 180 -14.29 32.96 -31.47
CA GLY A 180 -13.20 33.49 -30.66
C GLY A 180 -13.58 33.61 -29.18
N TRP A 181 -14.83 33.95 -28.85
CA TRP A 181 -15.22 34.29 -27.47
C TRP A 181 -15.05 33.13 -26.47
N TYR A 182 -15.53 31.93 -26.81
CA TYR A 182 -15.33 30.72 -25.97
C TYR A 182 -13.84 30.41 -25.79
N TRP A 183 -13.07 30.51 -26.88
CA TRP A 183 -11.64 30.27 -26.88
C TRP A 183 -10.88 31.29 -26.01
N HIS A 184 -11.23 32.57 -26.10
CA HIS A 184 -10.68 33.64 -25.28
C HIS A 184 -11.00 33.43 -23.80
N TRP A 185 -12.26 33.11 -23.47
CA TRP A 185 -12.67 32.80 -22.09
C TRP A 185 -11.89 31.61 -21.50
N PHE A 186 -11.86 30.47 -22.20
CA PHE A 186 -11.14 29.28 -21.74
C PHE A 186 -9.63 29.53 -21.57
N ARG A 187 -9.04 30.27 -22.53
CA ARG A 187 -7.62 30.62 -22.49
C ARG A 187 -7.31 31.51 -21.29
N ASP A 188 -8.12 32.52 -21.01
CA ASP A 188 -7.90 33.47 -19.91
C ASP A 188 -7.97 32.76 -18.53
N ASP A 189 -8.92 31.84 -18.34
CA ASP A 189 -9.03 31.03 -17.12
C ASP A 189 -7.81 30.12 -16.90
N MET A 190 -7.35 29.46 -17.97
CA MET A 190 -6.19 28.59 -17.90
C MET A 190 -4.90 29.39 -17.59
N ILE A 191 -4.77 30.63 -18.08
CA ILE A 191 -3.67 31.53 -17.71
C ILE A 191 -3.68 31.81 -16.20
N CYS A 192 -4.85 32.08 -15.62
CA CYS A 192 -5.01 32.33 -14.19
C CYS A 192 -4.68 31.10 -13.32
N LEU A 193 -4.89 29.90 -13.84
CA LEU A 193 -4.45 28.64 -13.22
C LEU A 193 -2.94 28.37 -13.36
N GLY A 194 -2.23 29.27 -14.05
CA GLY A 194 -0.77 29.26 -14.25
C GLY A 194 -0.30 28.49 -15.48
N PHE A 195 -1.20 28.22 -16.44
CA PHE A 195 -0.82 27.57 -17.70
C PHE A 195 -0.32 28.58 -18.73
N ASN A 196 0.63 28.15 -19.55
CA ASN A 196 1.13 28.95 -20.66
C ASN A 196 0.14 28.90 -21.84
N PRO A 197 -0.31 30.06 -22.38
CA PRO A 197 -1.18 30.13 -23.55
C PRO A 197 -0.76 29.26 -24.73
N ASN A 198 0.53 29.27 -25.04
CA ASN A 198 1.07 28.54 -26.19
C ASN A 198 1.03 27.03 -25.95
N GLU A 199 1.18 26.58 -24.70
CA GLU A 199 1.13 25.17 -24.34
C GLU A 199 -0.31 24.61 -24.43
N ILE A 200 -1.30 25.41 -24.02
CA ILE A 200 -2.72 25.06 -24.14
C ILE A 200 -3.08 24.85 -25.61
N GLU A 201 -2.75 25.83 -26.45
CA GLU A 201 -3.06 25.80 -27.88
C GLU A 201 -2.33 24.66 -28.58
N GLN A 202 -1.05 24.45 -28.27
CA GLN A 202 -0.27 23.34 -28.83
C GLN A 202 -0.86 21.98 -28.41
N THR A 203 -1.23 21.81 -27.14
CA THR A 203 -1.86 20.59 -26.64
C THR A 203 -3.15 20.27 -27.38
N LEU A 204 -4.07 21.23 -27.49
CA LEU A 204 -5.35 21.00 -28.15
C LEU A 204 -5.19 20.72 -29.66
N ARG A 205 -4.16 21.29 -30.30
CA ARG A 205 -3.78 20.97 -31.69
C ARG A 205 -3.26 19.54 -31.81
N ASP A 206 -2.37 19.14 -30.91
CA ASP A 206 -1.78 17.80 -30.89
C ASP A 206 -2.82 16.71 -30.62
N LEU A 207 -3.87 17.05 -29.87
CA LEU A 207 -5.03 16.21 -29.61
C LEU A 207 -6.10 16.25 -30.70
N PHE A 208 -5.87 17.00 -31.79
CA PHE A 208 -6.83 17.18 -32.88
C PHE A 208 -8.21 17.63 -32.39
N LEU A 209 -8.23 18.51 -31.40
CA LEU A 209 -9.44 19.22 -30.95
C LEU A 209 -9.58 20.55 -31.68
N ILE A 210 -8.45 21.20 -32.00
CA ILE A 210 -8.40 22.40 -32.83
C ILE A 210 -7.38 22.25 -33.98
N ASN A 211 -7.57 23.02 -35.05
CA ASN A 211 -6.73 23.02 -36.25
C ASN A 211 -5.56 24.03 -36.14
N ARG A 212 -4.70 24.11 -37.17
CA ARG A 212 -3.53 25.03 -37.20
C ARG A 212 -3.87 26.52 -37.16
N ARG A 213 -5.14 26.88 -37.37
CA ARG A 213 -5.68 28.24 -37.27
C ARG A 213 -6.45 28.47 -35.96
N GLY A 214 -6.45 27.49 -35.05
CA GLY A 214 -7.14 27.56 -33.76
C GLY A 214 -8.65 27.33 -33.82
N SER A 215 -9.21 26.87 -34.95
CA SER A 215 -10.63 26.53 -35.06
C SER A 215 -10.86 25.06 -34.74
N ASP A 216 -12.05 24.69 -34.23
CA ASP A 216 -12.36 23.30 -33.89
C ASP A 216 -12.11 22.34 -35.07
N TYR A 217 -11.47 21.22 -34.77
CA TYR A 217 -11.12 20.18 -35.74
C TYR A 217 -12.32 19.29 -36.09
N TRP A 218 -13.39 19.38 -35.31
CA TRP A 218 -14.58 18.55 -35.42
C TRP A 218 -15.55 19.33 -36.33
N PHE A 219 -15.40 19.12 -37.64
CA PHE A 219 -15.98 19.96 -38.71
C PHE A 219 -17.53 19.93 -38.82
N ARG A 220 -18.24 19.40 -37.82
CA ARG A 220 -19.71 19.30 -37.75
C ARG A 220 -20.22 19.49 -36.31
N PRO A 221 -21.44 20.03 -36.12
CA PRO A 221 -22.14 20.05 -34.83
C PRO A 221 -22.11 18.69 -34.12
N ALA A 222 -21.55 18.66 -32.90
CA ALA A 222 -21.43 17.41 -32.16
C ALA A 222 -21.62 17.60 -30.65
N ILE A 223 -22.25 16.61 -30.02
CA ILE A 223 -22.22 16.39 -28.58
C ILE A 223 -20.90 15.72 -28.24
N ILE A 224 -20.13 16.33 -27.36
CA ILE A 224 -18.88 15.77 -26.86
C ILE A 224 -19.17 14.88 -25.68
N ILE A 225 -18.74 13.63 -25.79
CA ILE A 225 -18.93 12.58 -24.81
C ILE A 225 -17.53 12.23 -24.29
N PRO A 226 -17.16 12.74 -23.11
CA PRO A 226 -15.86 12.45 -22.53
C PRO A 226 -15.84 11.07 -21.89
N TYR A 227 -14.68 10.44 -21.96
CA TYR A 227 -14.35 9.22 -21.25
C TYR A 227 -13.56 9.61 -20.02
N THR A 228 -14.24 9.56 -18.88
CA THR A 228 -13.71 10.00 -17.59
C THR A 228 -13.30 8.82 -16.72
N TYR A 229 -12.23 9.01 -15.96
CA TYR A 229 -11.84 8.14 -14.86
C TYR A 229 -11.38 9.00 -13.69
N GLN A 230 -11.96 8.81 -12.50
CA GLN A 230 -11.69 9.64 -11.31
C GLN A 230 -11.89 11.15 -11.57
N GLY A 231 -12.87 11.50 -12.41
CA GLY A 231 -13.21 12.89 -12.76
C GLY A 231 -12.24 13.59 -13.72
N GLU A 232 -11.25 12.88 -14.28
CA GLU A 232 -10.36 13.38 -15.33
C GLU A 232 -10.72 12.78 -16.70
N VAL A 233 -10.56 13.56 -17.76
CA VAL A 233 -10.86 13.15 -19.14
C VAL A 233 -9.59 12.58 -19.77
N TYR A 234 -9.68 11.31 -20.20
CA TYR A 234 -8.59 10.59 -20.87
C TYR A 234 -8.79 10.48 -22.37
N TRP A 235 -10.03 10.57 -22.82
CA TRP A 235 -10.40 10.51 -24.22
C TRP A 235 -11.78 11.15 -24.42
N ALA A 236 -12.14 11.47 -25.65
CA ALA A 236 -13.47 11.99 -25.98
C ALA A 236 -13.91 11.55 -27.38
N THR A 237 -15.22 11.38 -27.55
CA THR A 237 -15.87 11.17 -28.84
C THR A 237 -16.95 12.21 -29.07
N GLY A 238 -17.31 12.42 -30.33
CA GLY A 238 -18.29 13.39 -30.78
C GLY A 238 -19.44 12.69 -31.45
N ARG A 239 -20.61 12.76 -30.84
CA ARG A 239 -21.85 12.34 -31.48
C ARG A 239 -22.36 13.47 -32.37
N ILE A 240 -22.37 13.25 -33.68
CA ILE A 240 -22.93 14.22 -34.63
C ILE A 240 -24.45 14.27 -34.45
N LEU A 241 -25.01 15.48 -34.50
CA LEU A 241 -26.46 15.69 -34.47
C LEU A 241 -27.11 15.08 -35.72
N ASP A 242 -28.26 14.42 -35.57
CA ASP A 242 -28.84 13.59 -36.64
C ASP A 242 -29.13 14.36 -37.94
N GLU A 243 -29.49 15.64 -37.84
CA GLU A 243 -29.75 16.54 -38.98
C GLU A 243 -28.47 16.93 -39.76
N PHE A 244 -27.30 16.57 -39.25
CA PHE A 244 -25.99 16.77 -39.89
C PHE A 244 -25.33 15.43 -40.27
N ILE A 245 -26.09 14.35 -40.37
CA ILE A 245 -25.66 13.08 -40.95
C ILE A 245 -26.29 12.98 -42.34
N ASP A 246 -25.47 12.77 -43.36
CA ASP A 246 -25.88 12.72 -44.78
C ASP A 246 -25.13 11.63 -45.54
N ASP A 247 -25.52 11.38 -46.79
CA ASP A 247 -24.90 10.33 -47.63
C ASP A 247 -23.40 10.58 -47.88
N ASP A 248 -22.95 11.84 -47.86
CA ASP A 248 -21.54 12.22 -48.02
C ASP A 248 -20.73 12.02 -46.72
N PHE A 249 -21.38 11.93 -45.57
CA PHE A 249 -20.78 11.69 -44.27
C PHE A 249 -21.69 10.86 -43.36
N PRO A 250 -21.76 9.52 -43.58
CA PRO A 250 -22.67 8.65 -42.83
C PRO A 250 -22.17 8.35 -41.39
N ALA A 251 -20.99 8.83 -41.01
CA ALA A 251 -20.39 8.54 -39.71
C ALA A 251 -21.13 9.26 -38.57
N LYS A 252 -21.74 8.47 -37.70
CA LYS A 252 -22.47 8.92 -36.50
C LYS A 252 -21.57 9.49 -35.39
N TYR A 253 -20.33 9.02 -35.30
CA TYR A 253 -19.38 9.36 -34.25
C TYR A 253 -18.00 9.70 -34.80
N MET A 254 -17.30 10.63 -34.13
CA MET A 254 -15.92 11.00 -34.42
C MET A 254 -15.08 10.99 -33.13
N GLY A 255 -14.01 10.21 -33.10
CA GLY A 255 -13.12 10.11 -31.94
C GLY A 255 -11.87 11.00 -32.05
N MET A 256 -11.27 11.34 -30.90
CA MET A 256 -9.95 11.96 -30.84
C MET A 256 -8.89 11.10 -31.58
N LYS A 257 -8.04 11.75 -32.38
CA LYS A 257 -7.00 11.07 -33.18
C LYS A 257 -5.74 10.82 -32.36
N GLY A 258 -5.12 9.64 -32.51
CA GLY A 258 -3.77 9.34 -32.03
C GLY A 258 -3.66 8.89 -30.56
N VAL A 259 -4.76 8.94 -29.80
CA VAL A 259 -4.83 8.50 -28.40
C VAL A 259 -5.70 7.24 -28.31
N PRO A 260 -5.22 6.14 -27.71
CA PRO A 260 -6.02 4.92 -27.56
C PRO A 260 -7.18 5.13 -26.58
N LYS A 261 -8.30 4.44 -26.84
CA LYS A 261 -9.46 4.38 -25.95
C LYS A 261 -9.26 3.22 -24.97
N GLU A 262 -8.86 3.55 -23.74
CA GLU A 262 -8.48 2.55 -22.72
C GLU A 262 -9.51 2.38 -21.60
N PHE A 263 -10.54 3.23 -21.58
CA PHE A 263 -11.55 3.23 -20.54
C PHE A 263 -12.92 2.97 -21.18
N PHE A 264 -13.79 2.28 -20.44
CA PHE A 264 -15.23 2.32 -20.71
C PHE A 264 -15.77 3.72 -20.46
N PHE A 265 -16.84 4.08 -21.16
CA PHE A 265 -17.68 5.20 -20.75
C PHE A 265 -18.36 4.81 -19.42
N ASN A 266 -18.44 5.76 -18.48
CA ASN A 266 -18.79 5.52 -17.07
C ASN A 266 -17.85 4.52 -16.35
N HIS A 267 -16.54 4.59 -16.62
CA HIS A 267 -15.56 3.63 -16.08
C HIS A 267 -15.60 3.50 -14.54
N ASP A 268 -15.88 4.59 -13.83
CA ASP A 268 -15.91 4.61 -12.37
C ASP A 268 -16.93 3.61 -11.79
N ALA A 269 -18.00 3.29 -12.51
CA ALA A 269 -18.99 2.28 -12.09
C ALA A 269 -18.39 0.88 -11.91
N LEU A 270 -17.30 0.54 -12.61
CA LEU A 270 -16.61 -0.74 -12.44
C LEU A 270 -15.97 -0.87 -11.05
N ASN A 271 -15.64 0.23 -10.38
CA ASN A 271 -15.07 0.21 -9.04
C ASN A 271 -16.14 0.14 -7.94
N GLU A 272 -17.36 0.57 -8.25
CA GLU A 272 -18.43 0.75 -7.27
C GLU A 272 -19.40 -0.43 -7.22
N TYR A 273 -19.55 -1.17 -8.33
CA TYR A 273 -20.54 -2.25 -8.46
C TYR A 273 -19.89 -3.56 -8.87
N ASP A 274 -20.31 -4.66 -8.26
CA ASP A 274 -19.86 -6.02 -8.62
C ASP A 274 -20.64 -6.61 -9.79
N GLU A 275 -21.85 -6.12 -10.04
CA GLU A 275 -22.65 -6.43 -11.23
C GLU A 275 -22.75 -5.20 -12.12
N VAL A 276 -22.46 -5.35 -13.41
CA VAL A 276 -22.41 -4.24 -14.36
C VAL A 276 -23.10 -4.56 -15.67
N PHE A 277 -23.86 -3.59 -16.19
CA PHE A 277 -24.38 -3.63 -17.55
C PHE A 277 -23.31 -3.12 -18.50
N CYS A 278 -22.87 -3.95 -19.44
CA CYS A 278 -21.89 -3.56 -20.45
C CYS A 278 -22.62 -3.41 -21.78
N VAL A 279 -22.77 -2.18 -22.26
CA VAL A 279 -23.58 -1.87 -23.46
C VAL A 279 -22.76 -1.27 -24.59
N GLU A 280 -23.17 -1.52 -25.83
CA GLU A 280 -22.40 -1.11 -27.00
C GLU A 280 -22.18 0.41 -27.12
N GLY A 281 -23.23 1.22 -27.01
CA GLY A 281 -23.17 2.67 -27.27
C GLY A 281 -23.27 3.53 -26.01
N GLU A 282 -22.62 4.70 -26.03
CA GLU A 282 -22.62 5.63 -24.89
C GLU A 282 -24.02 6.15 -24.58
N PHE A 283 -24.85 6.35 -25.61
CA PHE A 283 -26.23 6.82 -25.43
C PHE A 283 -27.11 5.75 -24.75
N ASN A 284 -26.88 4.46 -25.02
CA ASN A 284 -27.55 3.37 -24.30
C ASN A 284 -27.18 3.40 -22.81
N ALA A 285 -25.90 3.62 -22.50
CA ALA A 285 -25.44 3.76 -21.12
C ALA A 285 -26.07 4.98 -20.44
N VAL A 286 -26.10 6.16 -21.08
CA VAL A 286 -26.72 7.36 -20.50
C VAL A 286 -28.23 7.16 -20.29
N ALA A 287 -28.94 6.53 -21.22
CA ALA A 287 -30.38 6.26 -21.09
C ALA A 287 -30.68 5.28 -19.94
N MET A 288 -29.94 4.18 -19.84
CA MET A 288 -30.05 3.24 -18.72
C MET A 288 -29.72 3.92 -17.39
N TRP A 289 -28.70 4.79 -17.38
CA TRP A 289 -28.38 5.57 -16.20
C TRP A 289 -29.54 6.51 -15.82
N CYS A 290 -30.16 7.20 -16.78
CA CYS A 290 -31.35 8.02 -16.54
C CYS A 290 -32.51 7.20 -15.95
N ALA A 291 -32.66 5.94 -16.38
CA ALA A 291 -33.66 5.01 -15.85
C ALA A 291 -33.30 4.43 -14.46
N GLY A 292 -32.14 4.75 -13.90
CA GLY A 292 -31.73 4.35 -12.54
C GLY A 292 -30.67 3.25 -12.48
N TYR A 293 -30.19 2.74 -13.62
CA TYR A 293 -29.10 1.76 -13.65
C TYR A 293 -27.74 2.48 -13.55
N ARG A 294 -27.30 2.75 -12.32
CA ARG A 294 -26.03 3.44 -12.07
C ARG A 294 -24.80 2.60 -12.42
N ASN A 295 -24.96 1.28 -12.48
CA ASN A 295 -23.93 0.28 -12.78
C ASN A 295 -23.77 -0.04 -14.28
N VAL A 296 -24.05 0.92 -15.17
CA VAL A 296 -23.95 0.74 -16.63
C VAL A 296 -22.67 1.35 -17.18
N VAL A 297 -21.98 0.63 -18.05
CA VAL A 297 -20.77 1.07 -18.76
C VAL A 297 -20.92 0.85 -20.26
N SER A 298 -20.19 1.63 -21.07
CA SER A 298 -20.18 1.41 -22.52
C SER A 298 -18.79 1.31 -23.13
N PHE A 299 -18.64 0.39 -24.09
CA PHE A 299 -17.41 0.21 -24.87
C PHE A 299 -17.42 1.01 -26.19
N GLY A 300 -18.45 1.83 -26.44
CA GLY A 300 -18.60 2.79 -27.55
C GLY A 300 -18.38 2.24 -28.96
N GLY A 301 -19.04 1.12 -29.28
CA GLY A 301 -19.19 0.56 -30.62
C GLY A 301 -18.70 -0.89 -30.76
N LYS A 302 -19.34 -1.69 -31.64
CA LYS A 302 -19.12 -3.14 -31.78
C LYS A 302 -17.67 -3.63 -31.85
N ASN A 303 -16.79 -2.90 -32.53
CA ASN A 303 -15.38 -3.27 -32.69
C ASN A 303 -14.44 -2.64 -31.66
N SER A 304 -15.00 -1.93 -30.67
CA SER A 304 -14.23 -1.17 -29.69
C SER A 304 -14.04 -1.90 -28.36
N LEU A 305 -14.64 -3.09 -28.17
CA LEU A 305 -14.38 -3.93 -27.01
C LEU A 305 -13.06 -4.69 -27.21
N THR A 306 -11.96 -4.09 -26.77
CA THR A 306 -10.62 -4.69 -26.85
C THR A 306 -10.32 -5.60 -25.67
N ASP A 307 -9.25 -6.40 -25.78
CA ASP A 307 -8.81 -7.26 -24.68
C ASP A 307 -8.43 -6.43 -23.45
N GLU A 308 -7.80 -5.27 -23.65
CA GLU A 308 -7.47 -4.34 -22.56
C GLU A 308 -8.72 -3.81 -21.84
N LEU A 309 -9.83 -3.58 -22.57
CA LEU A 309 -11.10 -3.20 -21.95
C LEU A 309 -11.74 -4.38 -21.21
N ILE A 310 -11.72 -5.58 -21.79
CA ILE A 310 -12.29 -6.78 -21.16
C ILE A 310 -11.59 -7.09 -19.82
N GLU A 311 -10.28 -6.88 -19.72
CA GLU A 311 -9.54 -7.04 -18.46
C GLU A 311 -10.11 -6.20 -17.29
N HIS A 312 -10.72 -5.05 -17.57
CA HIS A 312 -11.36 -4.23 -16.53
C HIS A 312 -12.65 -4.85 -15.96
N LEU A 313 -13.22 -5.86 -16.60
CA LEU A 313 -14.41 -6.58 -16.14
C LEU A 313 -14.09 -7.74 -15.16
N TRP A 314 -12.82 -7.86 -14.75
CA TRP A 314 -12.35 -8.97 -13.91
C TRP A 314 -13.18 -9.17 -12.65
N GLY A 315 -13.67 -10.40 -12.45
CA GLY A 315 -14.44 -10.80 -11.27
C GLY A 315 -15.84 -10.17 -11.15
N LYS A 316 -16.30 -9.43 -12.17
CA LYS A 316 -17.64 -8.83 -12.19
C LYS A 316 -18.70 -9.84 -12.67
N ARG A 317 -19.94 -9.63 -12.26
CA ARG A 317 -21.10 -10.19 -12.96
C ARG A 317 -21.43 -9.24 -14.11
N VAL A 318 -21.26 -9.69 -15.34
CA VAL A 318 -21.41 -8.82 -16.52
C VAL A 318 -22.70 -9.20 -17.24
N ILE A 319 -23.55 -8.20 -17.48
CA ILE A 319 -24.72 -8.34 -18.34
C ILE A 319 -24.44 -7.55 -19.62
N LEU A 320 -24.12 -8.27 -20.69
CA LEU A 320 -23.76 -7.70 -21.98
C LEU A 320 -25.00 -7.38 -22.81
N TYR A 321 -25.02 -6.19 -23.41
CA TYR A 321 -25.92 -5.85 -24.51
C TYR A 321 -25.11 -5.36 -25.71
N MET A 322 -25.37 -5.99 -26.85
CA MET A 322 -24.90 -5.57 -28.17
C MET A 322 -26.10 -5.55 -29.11
N ASP A 323 -26.15 -4.60 -30.03
CA ASP A 323 -27.26 -4.53 -30.97
C ASP A 323 -27.34 -5.85 -31.76
N THR A 324 -28.55 -6.38 -31.91
CA THR A 324 -28.80 -7.65 -32.60
C THR A 324 -29.41 -7.38 -33.97
N ASP A 325 -28.60 -7.07 -34.99
CA ASP A 325 -29.03 -7.23 -36.38
C ASP A 325 -28.73 -8.66 -36.84
N GLU A 326 -29.68 -9.35 -37.51
CA GLU A 326 -29.55 -10.73 -38.04
C GLU A 326 -28.42 -10.91 -39.09
N SER A 327 -27.58 -9.90 -39.28
CA SER A 327 -26.33 -10.06 -40.01
C SER A 327 -25.36 -10.95 -39.20
N ASP A 328 -24.93 -12.06 -39.81
CA ASP A 328 -23.94 -13.02 -39.28
C ASP A 328 -22.71 -12.40 -38.57
N PRO A 329 -22.21 -11.19 -38.91
CA PRO A 329 -21.13 -10.53 -38.15
C PRO A 329 -21.46 -10.14 -36.71
N GLU A 330 -22.69 -9.73 -36.38
CA GLU A 330 -23.01 -9.19 -35.05
C GLU A 330 -23.26 -10.29 -34.02
N PHE A 331 -23.89 -11.40 -34.44
CA PHE A 331 -23.95 -12.62 -33.64
C PHE A 331 -22.54 -13.16 -33.33
N LYS A 332 -21.64 -13.16 -34.32
CA LYS A 332 -20.23 -13.56 -34.12
C LYS A 332 -19.48 -12.60 -33.21
N ALA A 333 -19.69 -11.30 -33.35
CA ALA A 333 -19.05 -10.30 -32.48
C ALA A 333 -19.50 -10.44 -31.03
N ARG A 334 -20.80 -10.63 -30.78
CA ARG A 334 -21.36 -10.89 -29.45
C ARG A 334 -20.85 -12.20 -28.87
N THR A 335 -20.85 -13.28 -29.65
CA THR A 335 -20.35 -14.58 -29.20
C THR A 335 -18.88 -14.48 -28.79
N LYS A 336 -18.04 -13.84 -29.63
CA LYS A 336 -16.63 -13.59 -29.32
C LYS A 336 -16.44 -12.70 -28.09
N ALA A 337 -17.28 -11.68 -27.92
CA ALA A 337 -17.26 -10.83 -26.74
C ALA A 337 -17.64 -11.62 -25.47
N LEU A 338 -18.69 -12.43 -25.52
CA LEU A 338 -19.12 -13.29 -24.42
C LEU A 338 -18.04 -14.32 -24.05
N GLU A 339 -17.40 -14.96 -25.02
CA GLU A 339 -16.28 -15.89 -24.81
C GLU A 339 -15.12 -15.20 -24.08
N LYS A 340 -14.70 -14.03 -24.56
CA LYS A 340 -13.59 -13.29 -23.93
C LYS A 340 -13.94 -12.74 -22.56
N ILE A 341 -15.17 -12.24 -22.37
CA ILE A 341 -15.63 -11.75 -21.06
C ILE A 341 -15.71 -12.92 -20.09
N ARG A 342 -16.13 -14.11 -20.53
CA ARG A 342 -16.18 -15.33 -19.70
C ARG A 342 -14.83 -15.71 -19.12
N GLU A 343 -13.73 -15.43 -19.81
CA GLU A 343 -12.37 -15.70 -19.31
C GLU A 343 -11.99 -14.84 -18.10
N VAL A 344 -12.71 -13.73 -17.86
CA VAL A 344 -12.32 -12.66 -16.92
C VAL A 344 -13.40 -12.37 -15.88
N ALA A 345 -14.68 -12.41 -16.26
CA ALA A 345 -15.83 -12.13 -15.41
C ALA A 345 -16.20 -13.32 -14.50
N ARG A 346 -16.76 -13.03 -13.32
CA ARG A 346 -17.29 -14.05 -12.40
C ARG A 346 -18.50 -14.79 -12.98
N ALA A 347 -19.33 -14.06 -13.71
CA ALA A 347 -20.45 -14.59 -14.46
C ALA A 347 -20.72 -13.66 -15.64
N VAL A 348 -21.16 -14.20 -16.77
CA VAL A 348 -21.57 -13.41 -17.92
C VAL A 348 -22.95 -13.84 -18.38
N GLY A 349 -23.81 -12.85 -18.54
CA GLY A 349 -25.11 -13.01 -19.17
C GLY A 349 -25.30 -11.96 -20.25
N TYR A 350 -26.35 -12.11 -21.04
CA TYR A 350 -26.77 -11.12 -22.01
C TYR A 350 -28.30 -11.06 -22.08
N PHE A 351 -28.83 -9.94 -22.57
CA PHE A 351 -30.22 -9.82 -22.95
C PHE A 351 -30.30 -9.34 -24.40
N GLU A 352 -31.41 -9.71 -25.06
CA GLU A 352 -31.67 -9.36 -26.45
C GLU A 352 -32.87 -8.42 -26.54
N MET A 353 -32.86 -7.55 -27.54
CA MET A 353 -33.97 -6.66 -27.86
C MET A 353 -34.42 -6.89 -29.31
N PRO A 354 -35.67 -6.56 -29.67
CA PRO A 354 -36.15 -6.68 -31.04
C PRO A 354 -35.32 -5.86 -32.03
N LEU A 355 -35.26 -6.34 -33.27
CA LEU A 355 -34.54 -5.67 -34.36
C LEU A 355 -34.95 -4.19 -34.48
N GLY A 356 -33.96 -3.29 -34.50
CA GLY A 356 -34.17 -1.84 -34.62
C GLY A 356 -34.58 -1.15 -33.31
N GLU A 357 -34.58 -1.85 -32.18
CA GLU A 357 -34.79 -1.30 -30.84
C GLU A 357 -33.52 -1.47 -29.99
N ASP A 358 -33.18 -0.45 -29.21
CA ASP A 358 -32.04 -0.42 -28.30
C ASP A 358 -32.45 0.18 -26.92
N PRO A 359 -31.64 0.06 -25.85
CA PRO A 359 -32.00 0.61 -24.55
C PRO A 359 -32.35 2.10 -24.59
N ALA A 360 -31.67 2.90 -25.40
CA ALA A 360 -31.95 4.33 -25.51
C ALA A 360 -33.30 4.65 -26.15
N SER A 361 -33.67 3.96 -27.24
CA SER A 361 -34.94 4.13 -27.93
C SER A 361 -36.11 3.60 -27.11
N PHE A 362 -35.95 2.48 -26.40
CA PHE A 362 -36.99 1.92 -25.55
C PHE A 362 -37.25 2.77 -24.29
N LEU A 363 -36.20 3.08 -23.51
CA LEU A 363 -36.32 3.82 -22.25
C LEU A 363 -36.75 5.28 -22.43
N LYS A 364 -36.71 5.80 -23.66
CA LYS A 364 -37.29 7.10 -23.99
C LYS A 364 -38.81 7.14 -23.79
N ASN A 365 -39.51 6.05 -24.11
CA ASN A 365 -40.97 5.99 -24.13
C ASN A 365 -41.58 5.01 -23.11
N HIS A 366 -40.75 4.20 -22.45
CA HIS A 366 -41.17 3.15 -21.53
C HIS A 366 -40.55 3.31 -20.14
N SER A 367 -41.21 2.75 -19.12
CA SER A 367 -40.72 2.83 -17.75
C SER A 367 -39.58 1.84 -17.49
N ARG A 368 -38.85 2.05 -16.37
CA ARG A 368 -37.88 1.08 -15.88
C ARG A 368 -38.51 -0.30 -15.64
N GLU A 369 -39.71 -0.33 -15.07
CA GLU A 369 -40.44 -1.57 -14.78
C GLU A 369 -40.80 -2.33 -16.08
N ASP A 370 -41.17 -1.62 -17.14
CA ASP A 370 -41.36 -2.24 -18.46
C ASP A 370 -40.08 -2.86 -19.00
N PHE A 371 -38.93 -2.20 -18.80
CA PHE A 371 -37.62 -2.70 -19.23
C PHE A 371 -37.21 -3.96 -18.45
N GLU A 372 -37.41 -3.95 -17.13
CA GLU A 372 -37.14 -5.10 -16.25
C GLU A 372 -37.99 -6.31 -16.64
N ASN A 373 -39.31 -6.11 -16.80
CA ASN A 373 -40.26 -7.18 -17.08
C ASN A 373 -40.16 -7.77 -18.49
N ARG A 374 -39.74 -6.99 -19.49
CA ARG A 374 -39.68 -7.47 -20.89
C ARG A 374 -38.33 -8.08 -21.24
N TYR A 375 -37.24 -7.47 -20.76
CA TYR A 375 -35.89 -7.80 -21.23
C TYR A 375 -35.01 -8.36 -20.11
N LEU A 376 -34.93 -7.70 -18.95
CA LEU A 376 -33.99 -8.12 -17.90
C LEU A 376 -34.44 -9.39 -17.15
N SER A 377 -35.74 -9.68 -17.10
CA SER A 377 -36.24 -10.95 -16.55
C SER A 377 -35.83 -12.17 -17.37
N ASN A 378 -35.41 -11.96 -18.62
CA ASN A 378 -35.05 -13.00 -19.59
C ASN A 378 -33.53 -13.03 -19.88
N ILE A 379 -32.69 -12.54 -18.95
CA ILE A 379 -31.23 -12.61 -19.10
C ILE A 379 -30.80 -14.06 -19.30
N VAL A 380 -30.07 -14.29 -20.38
CA VAL A 380 -29.45 -15.58 -20.71
C VAL A 380 -28.05 -15.61 -20.11
N TRP A 381 -27.86 -16.47 -19.11
CA TRP A 381 -26.55 -16.71 -18.49
C TRP A 381 -25.78 -17.80 -19.24
N VAL A 382 -24.46 -17.65 -19.34
CA VAL A 382 -23.57 -18.64 -19.94
C VAL A 382 -23.10 -19.61 -18.84
N ASP A 383 -23.57 -20.87 -18.86
CA ASP A 383 -23.54 -21.94 -17.83
C ASP A 383 -22.59 -21.80 -16.61
N GLU A 384 -23.20 -21.91 -15.41
CA GLU A 384 -22.64 -21.80 -14.04
C GLU A 384 -22.02 -23.11 -13.46
N ASP A 385 -21.72 -24.12 -14.28
CA ASP A 385 -21.21 -25.40 -13.76
C ASP A 385 -19.69 -25.38 -13.52
N GLU A 386 -19.30 -24.94 -12.32
CA GLU A 386 -18.37 -25.60 -11.39
C GLU A 386 -18.04 -24.63 -10.24
N TRP A 387 -17.96 -25.17 -9.01
CA TRP A 387 -17.42 -24.62 -7.74
C TRP A 387 -18.39 -24.67 -6.53
N GLY A 388 -18.12 -25.62 -5.62
CA GLY A 388 -18.43 -25.56 -4.18
C GLY A 388 -17.18 -25.98 -3.39
N PRO A 389 -17.17 -26.09 -2.03
CA PRO A 389 -18.18 -25.77 -1.01
C PRO A 389 -17.67 -24.87 0.15
N HIS A 390 -18.60 -24.42 1.00
CA HIS A 390 -18.38 -23.70 2.26
C HIS A 390 -17.47 -24.42 3.28
N GLU A 391 -16.50 -23.72 3.87
CA GLU A 391 -15.64 -24.25 4.93
C GLU A 391 -16.29 -24.21 6.32
N ARG A 392 -16.26 -25.38 6.97
CA ARG A 392 -16.57 -25.64 8.38
C ARG A 392 -15.35 -25.25 9.24
N ARG A 393 -15.58 -24.62 10.40
CA ARG A 393 -14.55 -24.34 11.42
C ARG A 393 -13.87 -25.64 11.93
N PRO A 394 -12.54 -25.69 12.11
CA PRO A 394 -11.88 -26.80 12.81
C PRO A 394 -11.78 -26.56 14.33
N ARG A 395 -11.96 -27.64 15.10
CA ARG A 395 -11.52 -27.74 16.50
C ARG A 395 -9.99 -27.72 16.55
N PHE A 396 -9.42 -27.08 17.58
CA PHE A 396 -7.97 -27.03 17.84
C PHE A 396 -7.30 -28.41 17.70
N HIS A 397 -6.53 -28.60 16.63
CA HIS A 397 -5.61 -29.72 16.49
C HIS A 397 -4.28 -29.36 17.15
N LYS A 398 -3.58 -30.37 17.71
CA LYS A 398 -2.20 -30.18 18.14
C LYS A 398 -1.36 -29.74 16.92
N PRO A 399 -0.50 -28.72 17.04
CA PRO A 399 0.31 -28.26 15.93
C PRO A 399 1.25 -29.36 15.44
N GLN A 400 1.39 -29.49 14.13
CA GLN A 400 2.27 -30.46 13.48
C GLN A 400 3.72 -29.96 13.57
N ILE A 401 4.64 -30.82 14.04
CA ILE A 401 6.05 -30.47 14.17
C ILE A 401 6.77 -30.81 12.86
N ILE A 402 7.38 -29.80 12.22
CA ILE A 402 8.15 -29.92 10.97
C ILE A 402 9.57 -29.37 11.16
N SER A 403 10.53 -29.79 10.35
CA SER A 403 11.89 -29.25 10.33
C SER A 403 11.94 -27.84 9.71
N LEU A 404 13.04 -27.11 9.94
CA LEU A 404 13.28 -25.81 9.28
C LEU A 404 13.23 -25.93 7.75
N LYS A 405 13.82 -27.00 7.20
CA LYS A 405 13.84 -27.28 5.76
C LYS A 405 12.44 -27.51 5.21
N GLU A 406 11.62 -28.30 5.89
CA GLU A 406 10.22 -28.52 5.51
C GLU A 406 9.41 -27.22 5.58
N ALA A 407 9.64 -26.39 6.59
CA ALA A 407 8.96 -25.11 6.74
C ALA A 407 9.36 -24.08 5.67
N GLN A 408 10.66 -24.00 5.33
CA GLN A 408 11.16 -23.22 4.19
C GLN A 408 10.54 -23.74 2.88
N SER A 409 10.45 -25.07 2.71
CA SER A 409 9.84 -25.69 1.53
C SER A 409 8.34 -25.36 1.41
N LEU A 410 7.59 -25.45 2.52
CA LEU A 410 6.16 -25.10 2.52
C LEU A 410 5.95 -23.62 2.24
N THR A 411 6.80 -22.76 2.82
CA THR A 411 6.77 -21.31 2.59
C THR A 411 7.01 -20.99 1.12
N ARG A 412 8.05 -21.58 0.51
CA ARG A 412 8.34 -21.45 -0.92
C ARG A 412 7.21 -21.96 -1.80
N GLU A 413 6.66 -23.13 -1.49
CA GLU A 413 5.54 -23.72 -2.25
C GLU A 413 4.27 -22.86 -2.14
N THR A 414 3.97 -22.33 -0.95
CA THR A 414 2.84 -21.40 -0.76
C THR A 414 3.01 -20.15 -1.63
N PHE A 415 4.20 -19.56 -1.63
CA PHE A 415 4.47 -18.39 -2.47
C PHE A 415 4.44 -18.71 -3.96
N ARG A 416 4.93 -19.89 -4.36
CA ARG A 416 4.83 -20.38 -5.73
C ARG A 416 3.38 -20.48 -6.16
N GLN A 417 2.51 -21.10 -5.36
CA GLN A 417 1.08 -21.21 -5.65
C GLN A 417 0.38 -19.85 -5.75
N ILE A 418 0.67 -18.93 -4.82
CA ILE A 418 0.12 -17.57 -4.86
C ILE A 418 0.61 -16.83 -6.11
N ALA A 419 1.89 -16.98 -6.48
CA ALA A 419 2.46 -16.32 -7.64
C ALA A 419 1.96 -16.91 -8.98
N GLU A 420 1.82 -18.23 -9.07
CA GLU A 420 1.36 -18.94 -10.28
C GLU A 420 -0.14 -18.83 -10.50
N HIS A 421 -0.91 -18.65 -9.42
CA HIS A 421 -2.37 -18.58 -9.46
C HIS A 421 -2.91 -17.27 -8.87
N LEU A 422 -2.17 -16.17 -9.01
CA LEU A 422 -2.56 -14.86 -8.49
C LEU A 422 -4.01 -14.45 -8.80
N PRO A 423 -4.56 -14.73 -10.01
CA PRO A 423 -5.97 -14.43 -10.29
C PRO A 423 -6.96 -15.18 -9.37
N ALA A 424 -6.65 -16.41 -8.95
CA ALA A 424 -7.47 -17.21 -8.03
C ALA A 424 -7.46 -16.68 -6.58
N PHE A 425 -6.49 -15.82 -6.24
CA PHE A 425 -6.37 -15.18 -4.93
C PHE A 425 -6.83 -13.71 -4.93
N SER A 426 -7.37 -13.21 -6.05
CA SER A 426 -7.77 -11.82 -6.19
C SER A 426 -8.72 -11.37 -5.06
N GLY A 427 -8.36 -10.27 -4.40
CA GLY A 427 -9.08 -9.69 -3.26
C GLY A 427 -8.93 -10.43 -1.93
N LYS A 428 -8.24 -11.57 -1.91
CA LYS A 428 -8.01 -12.32 -0.68
C LYS A 428 -6.91 -11.67 0.16
N LYS A 429 -7.12 -11.70 1.48
CA LYS A 429 -6.15 -11.31 2.50
C LYS A 429 -5.64 -12.55 3.20
N ILE A 430 -4.36 -12.87 3.04
CA ILE A 430 -3.75 -14.12 3.48
C ILE A 430 -2.72 -13.80 4.56
N LEU A 431 -2.85 -14.43 5.72
CA LEU A 431 -1.84 -14.37 6.77
C LEU A 431 -0.92 -15.59 6.66
N ILE A 432 0.34 -15.39 6.34
CA ILE A 432 1.38 -16.42 6.47
C ILE A 432 2.00 -16.26 7.85
N ASN A 433 1.45 -16.99 8.82
CA ASN A 433 1.87 -17.05 10.22
C ASN A 433 2.92 -18.15 10.46
N MET A 434 4.05 -18.07 9.75
CA MET A 434 5.17 -19.00 9.91
C MET A 434 6.27 -18.42 10.82
N PRO A 435 6.95 -19.26 11.64
CA PRO A 435 8.01 -18.79 12.53
C PRO A 435 9.08 -17.97 11.83
N VAL A 436 9.62 -16.96 12.52
CA VAL A 436 10.73 -16.17 11.98
C VAL A 436 11.88 -17.10 11.61
N GLY A 437 12.49 -16.90 10.45
CA GLY A 437 13.58 -17.75 9.98
C GLY A 437 13.26 -18.75 8.89
N THR A 438 12.02 -18.88 8.44
CA THR A 438 11.65 -19.71 7.28
C THR A 438 11.93 -19.02 5.93
N HIS A 439 12.74 -17.95 5.93
CA HIS A 439 13.04 -17.13 4.75
C HIS A 439 11.77 -16.60 4.07
N LYS A 440 10.76 -16.14 4.83
CA LYS A 440 9.51 -15.64 4.24
C LYS A 440 9.76 -14.53 3.21
N THR A 441 10.45 -13.47 3.60
CA THR A 441 10.74 -12.30 2.75
C THR A 441 11.72 -12.64 1.62
N THR A 442 12.80 -13.37 1.91
CA THR A 442 13.77 -13.77 0.88
C THR A 442 13.16 -14.78 -0.10
N GLY A 443 12.42 -15.77 0.41
CA GLY A 443 11.79 -16.83 -0.37
C GLY A 443 10.70 -16.30 -1.28
N ILE A 444 9.85 -15.38 -0.82
CA ILE A 444 8.88 -14.74 -1.74
C ILE A 444 9.60 -13.94 -2.83
N ILE A 445 10.68 -13.22 -2.49
CA ILE A 445 11.47 -12.48 -3.48
C ILE A 445 12.11 -13.43 -4.50
N GLU A 446 12.74 -14.53 -4.05
CA GLU A 446 13.33 -15.55 -4.93
C GLU A 446 12.30 -16.17 -5.88
N GLU A 447 11.14 -16.59 -5.37
CA GLU A 447 10.09 -17.20 -6.20
C GLU A 447 9.46 -16.18 -7.17
N LEU A 448 9.32 -14.92 -6.77
CA LEU A 448 8.82 -13.85 -7.64
C LEU A 448 9.83 -13.40 -8.71
N LEU A 449 11.14 -13.37 -8.38
CA LEU A 449 12.22 -12.99 -9.31
C LEU A 449 12.43 -14.02 -10.42
N ASN A 450 12.12 -15.30 -10.16
CA ASN A 450 12.25 -16.37 -11.13
C ASN A 450 11.13 -16.38 -12.20
N LYS A 451 10.21 -15.40 -12.17
CA LYS A 451 9.11 -15.26 -13.14
C LYS A 451 9.34 -14.05 -14.05
N VAL A 452 9.16 -14.23 -15.36
CA VAL A 452 9.55 -13.26 -16.41
C VAL A 452 8.63 -12.02 -16.48
N ASP A 453 7.48 -12.00 -15.77
CA ASP A 453 6.45 -10.94 -15.87
C ASP A 453 6.04 -10.28 -14.53
N CYS A 454 6.92 -10.32 -13.52
CA CYS A 454 6.71 -9.60 -12.26
C CYS A 454 7.60 -8.35 -12.19
N ARG A 455 7.01 -7.17 -12.37
CA ARG A 455 7.66 -5.90 -12.03
C ARG A 455 7.45 -5.67 -10.55
N ILE A 456 8.48 -5.97 -9.77
CA ILE A 456 8.43 -5.92 -8.30
C ILE A 456 8.87 -4.53 -7.84
N LEU A 457 8.05 -3.91 -7.00
CA LEU A 457 8.42 -2.74 -6.22
C LEU A 457 8.71 -3.15 -4.79
N VAL A 458 9.94 -2.95 -4.32
CA VAL A 458 10.30 -3.19 -2.92
C VAL A 458 10.42 -1.85 -2.19
N ALA A 459 9.54 -1.63 -1.23
CA ALA A 459 9.52 -0.47 -0.35
C ALA A 459 10.30 -0.76 0.94
N VAL A 460 11.48 -0.13 1.06
CA VAL A 460 12.39 -0.27 2.21
C VAL A 460 12.62 1.05 2.95
N GLY A 461 12.67 1.00 4.27
CA GLY A 461 12.78 2.20 5.10
C GLY A 461 14.21 2.58 5.49
N GLN A 462 15.20 1.76 5.11
CA GLN A 462 16.61 2.00 5.42
C GLN A 462 17.49 1.76 4.19
N HIS A 463 18.55 2.57 4.09
CA HIS A 463 19.48 2.58 2.96
C HIS A 463 20.37 1.32 2.88
N ASN A 464 20.73 0.72 4.01
CA ASN A 464 21.46 -0.54 4.04
C ASN A 464 20.63 -1.70 3.49
N LEU A 465 19.34 -1.77 3.88
CA LEU A 465 18.40 -2.76 3.39
C LEU A 465 18.11 -2.58 1.90
N ALA A 466 18.04 -1.32 1.44
CA ALA A 466 18.00 -0.98 0.03
C ALA A 466 19.17 -1.58 -0.77
N ALA A 467 20.40 -1.32 -0.34
CA ALA A 467 21.60 -1.84 -1.00
C ALA A 467 21.66 -3.38 -1.01
N GLU A 468 21.23 -4.02 0.09
CA GLU A 468 21.13 -5.49 0.18
C GLU A 468 20.17 -6.05 -0.87
N TYR A 469 18.98 -5.47 -0.99
CA TYR A 469 17.99 -5.90 -1.98
C TYR A 469 18.41 -5.55 -3.42
N GLU A 470 19.04 -4.41 -3.67
CA GLU A 470 19.59 -4.06 -5.00
C GLU A 470 20.63 -5.07 -5.49
N THR A 471 21.46 -5.60 -4.58
CA THR A 471 22.44 -6.64 -4.93
C THR A 471 21.77 -7.98 -5.27
N ARG A 472 20.62 -8.26 -4.66
CA ARG A 472 19.87 -9.53 -4.82
C ARG A 472 18.85 -9.50 -5.95
N LEU A 473 18.25 -8.35 -6.23
CA LEU A 473 17.21 -8.15 -7.23
C LEU A 473 17.86 -7.84 -8.59
N GLN A 474 17.61 -8.65 -9.62
CA GLN A 474 18.07 -8.37 -10.99
C GLN A 474 17.24 -7.24 -11.66
N LYS A 475 17.68 -6.77 -12.85
CA LYS A 475 17.26 -5.55 -13.61
C LYS A 475 15.74 -5.23 -13.76
N ASN A 476 14.83 -6.11 -13.39
CA ASN A 476 13.37 -5.92 -13.50
C ASN A 476 12.67 -5.52 -12.20
N SER A 477 13.42 -5.25 -11.13
CA SER A 477 12.88 -4.78 -9.85
C SER A 477 13.18 -3.31 -9.62
N VAL A 478 12.19 -2.59 -9.10
CA VAL A 478 12.33 -1.18 -8.72
C VAL A 478 12.44 -1.16 -7.20
N LEU A 479 13.56 -0.68 -6.69
CA LEU A 479 13.69 -0.43 -5.28
C LEU A 479 13.30 1.02 -4.99
N HIS A 480 12.40 1.22 -4.02
CA HIS A 480 11.94 2.54 -3.66
C HIS A 480 12.12 2.77 -2.16
N LEU A 481 13.10 3.59 -1.83
CA LEU A 481 13.21 4.15 -0.49
C LEU A 481 12.15 5.22 -0.31
N PHE A 482 11.44 5.16 0.81
CA PHE A 482 10.38 6.10 1.14
C PHE A 482 10.80 7.56 0.99
N GLY A 483 10.13 8.34 0.13
CA GLY A 483 10.15 9.82 0.10
C GLY A 483 11.52 10.50 0.08
N ARG A 484 12.58 9.71 -0.08
CA ARG A 484 13.95 10.06 0.24
C ARG A 484 14.78 9.66 -0.96
N THR A 485 15.66 10.55 -1.28
CA THR A 485 16.73 10.32 -2.23
C THR A 485 17.75 9.39 -1.59
N HIS A 486 17.91 8.19 -2.15
CA HIS A 486 18.96 7.23 -1.78
C HIS A 486 20.34 7.94 -1.78
N PRO A 487 21.32 7.64 -0.91
CA PRO A 487 22.66 8.24 -0.95
C PRO A 487 23.30 8.20 -2.34
N ALA A 488 23.11 7.09 -3.06
CA ALA A 488 23.52 6.91 -4.46
C ALA A 488 22.84 7.86 -5.47
N THR A 489 21.68 8.46 -5.14
CA THR A 489 21.02 9.49 -5.97
C THR A 489 21.59 10.89 -5.75
N GLU A 490 22.53 11.05 -4.80
CA GLU A 490 23.24 12.29 -4.47
C GLU A 490 22.35 13.55 -4.40
N CYS A 491 21.13 13.45 -3.88
CA CYS A 491 20.22 14.59 -3.93
C CYS A 491 20.60 15.67 -2.92
N ALA A 492 20.70 16.90 -3.41
CA ALA A 492 20.98 18.09 -2.62
C ALA A 492 19.87 18.46 -1.61
N PHE A 493 18.68 17.86 -1.73
CA PHE A 493 17.51 18.17 -0.89
C PHE A 493 17.11 17.06 0.08
N ARG A 494 18.02 16.11 0.34
CA ARG A 494 17.78 14.96 1.22
C ARG A 494 17.22 15.36 2.59
N HIS A 495 17.78 16.39 3.22
CA HIS A 495 17.33 16.85 4.54
C HIS A 495 15.91 17.44 4.49
N GLN A 496 15.57 18.24 3.47
CA GLN A 496 14.22 18.77 3.28
C GLN A 496 13.22 17.66 2.94
N ALA A 497 13.66 16.61 2.24
CA ALA A 497 12.88 15.41 1.99
C ALA A 497 12.50 14.71 3.29
N GLU A 498 13.50 14.47 4.14
CA GLU A 498 13.34 13.80 5.43
C GLU A 498 12.40 14.60 6.34
N GLU A 499 12.61 15.91 6.46
CA GLU A 499 11.81 16.79 7.32
C GLU A 499 10.34 16.93 6.86
N LEU A 500 10.10 17.14 5.57
CA LEU A 500 8.74 17.30 5.03
C LEU A 500 7.97 15.99 5.01
N CYS A 501 8.63 14.86 4.69
CA CYS A 501 7.97 13.56 4.70
C CYS A 501 7.66 13.07 6.12
N GLU A 502 8.51 13.34 7.12
CA GLU A 502 8.20 13.03 8.52
C GLU A 502 6.97 13.79 9.03
N ALA A 503 6.71 14.98 8.49
CA ALA A 503 5.53 15.77 8.79
C ALA A 503 4.31 15.48 7.88
N GLY A 504 4.38 14.44 7.01
CA GLY A 504 3.27 14.04 6.13
C GLY A 504 3.19 14.78 4.79
N TYR A 505 4.15 15.65 4.47
CA TYR A 505 4.15 16.50 3.27
C TYR A 505 5.00 15.92 2.13
N SER A 506 4.92 14.61 1.91
CA SER A 506 5.72 13.89 0.90
C SER A 506 5.42 14.37 -0.53
N TYR A 507 4.16 14.65 -0.82
CA TYR A 507 3.70 15.26 -2.07
C TYR A 507 4.27 16.67 -2.29
N TYR A 508 4.33 17.49 -1.24
CA TYR A 508 4.85 18.86 -1.32
C TYR A 508 6.36 18.86 -1.57
N PHE A 509 7.12 17.96 -0.93
CA PHE A 509 8.54 17.79 -1.19
C PHE A 509 8.77 17.47 -2.68
N ALA A 510 8.07 16.46 -3.20
CA ALA A 510 8.19 16.03 -4.58
C ALA A 510 7.93 17.18 -5.58
N LYS A 511 6.90 17.99 -5.33
CA LYS A 511 6.58 19.11 -6.21
C LYS A 511 7.59 20.25 -6.09
N THR A 512 7.98 20.64 -4.88
CA THR A 512 8.80 21.84 -4.65
C THR A 512 10.28 21.61 -4.93
N TYR A 513 10.80 20.44 -4.59
CA TYR A 513 12.23 20.14 -4.65
C TYR A 513 12.58 19.24 -5.83
N CYS A 514 11.79 18.19 -6.10
CA CYS A 514 12.07 17.31 -7.24
C CYS A 514 11.65 17.92 -8.59
N GLY A 515 10.55 18.68 -8.65
CA GLY A 515 10.03 19.26 -9.90
C GLY A 515 10.71 20.54 -10.40
N TYR A 516 11.14 21.44 -9.48
CA TYR A 516 11.61 22.78 -9.85
C TYR A 516 13.03 23.13 -9.38
N ARG A 517 13.58 22.44 -8.37
CA ARG A 517 14.87 22.81 -7.75
C ARG A 517 15.96 21.76 -7.86
N CYS A 518 15.64 20.50 -8.18
CA CYS A 518 16.60 19.41 -8.21
C CYS A 518 17.79 19.70 -9.14
N GLY A 519 17.54 20.29 -10.32
CA GLY A 519 18.55 20.83 -11.23
C GLY A 519 19.56 19.82 -11.80
N LYS A 520 19.64 18.59 -11.25
CA LYS A 520 20.49 17.49 -11.71
C LYS A 520 19.84 16.81 -12.92
N PRO A 521 20.51 16.80 -14.09
CA PRO A 521 20.02 16.10 -15.28
C PRO A 521 19.81 14.59 -15.05
N ASP A 522 20.66 13.99 -14.21
CA ASP A 522 20.72 12.55 -13.95
C ASP A 522 20.05 12.17 -12.61
N CYS A 523 18.98 12.86 -12.24
CA CYS A 523 18.23 12.49 -11.04
C CYS A 523 17.45 11.18 -11.29
N ASP A 524 17.81 10.10 -10.60
CA ASP A 524 17.12 8.80 -10.73
C ASP A 524 15.72 8.79 -10.11
N TYR A 525 15.36 9.77 -9.27
CA TYR A 525 14.09 9.76 -8.53
C TYR A 525 12.84 9.81 -9.45
N PRO A 526 12.73 10.70 -10.45
CA PRO A 526 11.66 10.64 -11.45
C PRO A 526 11.60 9.32 -12.24
N GLN A 527 12.76 8.72 -12.53
CA GLN A 527 12.85 7.46 -13.25
C GLN A 527 12.37 6.28 -12.38
N GLN A 528 12.83 6.20 -11.13
CA GLN A 528 12.36 5.23 -10.14
C GLN A 528 10.86 5.35 -9.89
N LYS A 529 10.30 6.57 -9.81
CA LYS A 529 8.86 6.79 -9.67
C LYS A 529 8.06 6.30 -10.89
N LYS A 530 8.54 6.58 -12.11
CA LYS A 530 7.92 6.06 -13.35
C LYS A 530 7.94 4.54 -13.36
N GLN A 531 9.08 3.93 -13.03
CA GLN A 531 9.20 2.48 -12.98
C GLN A 531 8.31 1.87 -11.87
N ALA A 532 8.22 2.51 -10.70
CA ALA A 532 7.36 2.08 -9.60
C ALA A 532 5.87 2.09 -9.95
N LYS A 533 5.40 3.03 -10.79
CA LYS A 533 4.01 3.09 -11.29
C LYS A 533 3.63 1.87 -12.14
N HIS A 534 4.61 1.23 -12.76
CA HIS A 534 4.38 0.07 -13.61
C HIS A 534 4.57 -1.28 -12.91
N ALA A 535 4.93 -1.28 -11.63
CA ALA A 535 5.05 -2.51 -10.88
C ALA A 535 3.66 -3.10 -10.56
N ASN A 536 3.49 -4.40 -10.78
CA ASN A 536 2.24 -5.12 -10.47
C ASN A 536 2.30 -5.80 -9.09
N THR A 537 3.48 -5.85 -8.48
CA THR A 537 3.72 -6.41 -7.15
C THR A 537 4.38 -5.37 -6.25
N LEU A 538 3.89 -5.23 -5.01
CA LEU A 538 4.45 -4.35 -3.98
C LEU A 538 4.87 -5.19 -2.77
N ILE A 539 6.13 -5.06 -2.34
CA ILE A 539 6.65 -5.65 -1.10
C ILE A 539 6.98 -4.53 -0.12
N ILE A 540 6.36 -4.56 1.05
CA ILE A 540 6.49 -3.56 2.10
C ILE A 540 7.22 -4.18 3.28
N THR A 541 8.39 -3.64 3.62
CA THR A 541 9.18 -4.12 4.77
C THR A 541 8.78 -3.45 6.09
N HIS A 542 9.18 -4.08 7.21
CA HIS A 542 8.88 -3.78 8.62
C HIS A 542 8.91 -2.28 9.04
N SER A 543 9.59 -1.38 8.32
CA SER A 543 9.78 0.03 8.69
C SER A 543 8.68 1.02 8.25
N HIS A 544 7.52 0.53 7.78
CA HIS A 544 6.64 1.33 6.91
C HIS A 544 5.14 1.40 7.25
N ALA A 545 4.78 1.30 8.53
CA ALA A 545 3.40 1.53 8.98
C ALA A 545 2.85 2.97 8.72
N TYR A 546 3.68 3.90 8.24
CA TYR A 546 3.35 5.32 8.06
C TYR A 546 3.12 5.75 6.59
N LEU A 547 2.88 4.81 5.67
CA LEU A 547 2.77 5.05 4.23
C LEU A 547 1.37 5.54 3.78
N PHE A 548 0.81 6.55 4.45
CA PHE A 548 -0.54 7.09 4.22
C PHE A 548 -0.77 7.49 2.76
N ASP A 549 0.08 8.38 2.24
CA ASP A 549 0.07 8.84 0.84
C ASP A 549 0.40 7.72 -0.14
N PHE A 550 1.31 6.81 0.22
CA PHE A 550 1.84 5.85 -0.73
C PHE A 550 0.92 4.66 -0.92
N LEU A 551 0.16 4.19 0.08
CA LEU A 551 -0.69 2.99 -0.08
C LEU A 551 -2.03 3.30 -0.76
N THR A 552 -2.50 4.54 -0.64
CA THR A 552 -3.85 4.93 -1.06
C THR A 552 -3.86 5.75 -2.35
N ASN A 553 -2.73 6.31 -2.77
CA ASN A 553 -2.70 7.23 -3.92
C ASN A 553 -2.49 6.46 -5.25
N PRO A 554 -3.48 6.49 -6.17
CA PRO A 554 -3.40 5.79 -7.45
C PRO A 554 -2.23 6.26 -8.32
N ARG A 555 -1.70 7.48 -8.10
CA ARG A 555 -0.57 8.02 -8.88
C ARG A 555 0.73 7.21 -8.72
N TYR A 556 0.85 6.40 -7.67
CA TYR A 556 1.97 5.47 -7.51
C TYR A 556 1.72 4.10 -8.15
N GLY A 557 0.63 3.92 -8.91
CA GLY A 557 0.27 2.65 -9.55
C GLY A 557 -0.31 1.64 -8.57
N ASN A 558 -0.92 2.09 -7.47
CA ASN A 558 -1.50 1.20 -6.45
C ASN A 558 -2.78 0.49 -6.91
N ASP A 559 -3.50 1.14 -7.82
CA ASP A 559 -4.59 0.55 -8.61
C ASP A 559 -4.12 -0.64 -9.46
N LYS A 560 -2.84 -0.67 -9.86
CA LYS A 560 -2.24 -1.74 -10.67
C LYS A 560 -1.61 -2.86 -9.85
N ARG A 561 -1.59 -2.77 -8.52
CA ARG A 561 -0.98 -3.79 -7.66
C ARG A 561 -1.93 -4.98 -7.56
N ARG A 562 -1.50 -6.10 -8.13
CA ARG A 562 -2.22 -7.39 -8.05
C ARG A 562 -1.77 -8.21 -6.83
N LEU A 563 -0.53 -8.00 -6.38
CA LEU A 563 0.03 -8.61 -5.16
C LEU A 563 0.64 -7.54 -4.25
N VAL A 564 0.21 -7.51 -2.98
CA VAL A 564 0.79 -6.68 -1.92
C VAL A 564 1.29 -7.57 -0.80
N VAL A 565 2.57 -7.49 -0.48
CA VAL A 565 3.22 -8.28 0.57
C VAL A 565 3.60 -7.34 1.70
N VAL A 566 3.15 -7.63 2.90
CA VAL A 566 3.45 -6.84 4.11
C VAL A 566 4.29 -7.68 5.05
N ASP A 567 5.55 -7.32 5.21
CA ASP A 567 6.50 -8.03 6.07
C ASP A 567 6.54 -7.45 7.48
N GLU A 568 6.12 -8.26 8.47
CA GLU A 568 6.21 -8.06 9.92
C GLU A 568 5.93 -6.61 10.38
N MET A 569 4.65 -6.28 10.67
CA MET A 569 4.26 -4.93 11.12
C MET A 569 3.55 -4.90 12.49
N PRO A 570 3.95 -4.01 13.42
CA PRO A 570 3.42 -3.98 14.80
C PRO A 570 2.05 -3.32 14.92
N LYS A 571 1.73 -2.35 14.06
CA LYS A 571 0.46 -1.64 14.04
C LYS A 571 0.23 -1.13 12.61
N LEU A 572 -0.94 -1.40 12.03
CA LEU A 572 -1.31 -0.93 10.68
C LEU A 572 -2.20 0.32 10.74
N CYS A 573 -2.92 0.52 11.85
CA CYS A 573 -3.76 1.71 12.06
C CYS A 573 -3.02 2.82 12.83
N ARG A 574 -3.47 4.07 12.66
CA ARG A 574 -2.93 5.23 13.39
C ARG A 574 -4.04 6.19 13.80
N ASP A 575 -3.87 6.77 14.98
CA ASP A 575 -4.74 7.84 15.46
C ASP A 575 -4.24 9.18 14.88
N ILE A 576 -5.08 9.83 14.08
CA ILE A 576 -4.81 11.15 13.51
C ILE A 576 -5.54 12.19 14.33
N TRP A 577 -4.79 13.10 14.95
CA TRP A 577 -5.29 14.11 15.87
C TRP A 577 -5.41 15.48 15.21
N PHE A 578 -6.49 16.18 15.56
CA PHE A 578 -6.72 17.61 15.33
C PHE A 578 -6.79 18.29 16.70
N THR A 579 -5.66 18.83 17.16
CA THR A 579 -5.65 19.58 18.42
C THR A 579 -6.33 20.95 18.25
N MET A 580 -6.73 21.55 19.37
CA MET A 580 -7.19 22.95 19.38
C MET A 580 -6.19 23.88 18.66
N ARG A 581 -4.89 23.67 18.88
CA ARG A 581 -3.83 24.48 18.24
C ARG A 581 -3.77 24.25 16.73
N ASP A 582 -3.87 23.01 16.27
CA ASP A 582 -3.88 22.69 14.84
C ASP A 582 -5.08 23.36 14.16
N ILE A 583 -6.25 23.29 14.78
CA ILE A 583 -7.48 23.89 14.25
C ILE A 583 -7.35 25.42 14.15
N GLU A 584 -6.80 26.08 15.17
CA GLU A 584 -6.60 27.54 15.16
C GLU A 584 -5.58 28.00 14.12
N ASP A 585 -4.46 27.26 13.98
CA ASP A 585 -3.45 27.53 12.96
C ASP A 585 -4.06 27.37 11.55
N ASN A 586 -4.86 26.32 11.31
CA ASN A 586 -5.54 26.10 10.03
C ASN A 586 -6.65 27.11 9.74
N LEU A 587 -7.46 27.50 10.73
CA LEU A 587 -8.48 28.54 10.57
C LEU A 587 -7.86 29.85 10.09
N THR A 588 -6.72 30.23 10.65
CA THR A 588 -6.00 31.44 10.23
C THR A 588 -5.63 31.36 8.75
N ILE A 589 -5.04 30.24 8.32
CA ILE A 589 -4.61 30.01 6.93
C ILE A 589 -5.79 30.04 5.96
N PHE A 590 -6.88 29.34 6.28
CA PHE A 590 -8.04 29.29 5.38
C PHE A 590 -8.81 30.61 5.34
N ASN A 591 -8.91 31.35 6.44
CA ASN A 591 -9.53 32.68 6.43
C ASN A 591 -8.74 33.68 5.57
N ASP A 592 -7.41 33.68 5.67
CA ASP A 592 -6.56 34.51 4.80
C ASP A 592 -6.73 34.15 3.32
N LEU A 593 -6.87 32.84 3.02
CA LEU A 593 -7.12 32.36 1.68
C LEU A 593 -8.53 32.74 1.18
N ALA A 594 -9.57 32.57 1.98
CA ALA A 594 -10.94 32.94 1.64
C ALA A 594 -11.03 34.43 1.29
N ASN A 595 -10.44 35.29 2.13
CA ASN A 595 -10.36 36.72 1.89
C ASN A 595 -9.71 37.03 0.54
N TYR A 596 -8.60 36.37 0.19
CA TYR A 596 -7.95 36.55 -1.11
C TYR A 596 -8.84 36.10 -2.28
N LEU A 597 -9.44 34.91 -2.17
CA LEU A 597 -10.28 34.33 -3.23
C LEU A 597 -11.56 35.15 -3.48
N ALA A 598 -12.13 35.74 -2.42
CA ALA A 598 -13.31 36.59 -2.51
C ALA A 598 -13.12 37.86 -3.38
N HIS A 599 -11.88 38.28 -3.63
CA HIS A 599 -11.59 39.39 -4.56
C HIS A 599 -11.73 38.98 -6.04
N TYR A 600 -11.83 37.68 -6.34
CA TYR A 600 -11.90 37.13 -7.70
C TYR A 600 -13.01 36.06 -7.82
N PRO A 601 -14.27 36.39 -7.49
CA PRO A 601 -15.35 35.41 -7.33
C PRO A 601 -15.78 34.76 -8.66
N GLU A 602 -15.58 35.43 -9.79
CA GLU A 602 -15.88 34.88 -11.12
C GLU A 602 -14.90 33.76 -11.54
N MET A 603 -13.74 33.69 -10.89
CA MET A 603 -12.63 32.79 -11.25
C MET A 603 -12.41 31.67 -10.22
N PHE A 604 -12.66 31.96 -8.94
CA PHE A 604 -12.45 31.00 -7.85
C PHE A 604 -13.71 30.72 -7.04
N GLY A 605 -14.91 30.95 -7.59
CA GLY A 605 -16.16 30.75 -6.86
C GLY A 605 -16.29 29.35 -6.22
N GLU A 606 -15.95 28.30 -6.97
CA GLU A 606 -15.95 26.92 -6.45
C GLU A 606 -14.85 26.70 -5.40
N THR A 607 -13.63 27.16 -5.67
CA THR A 607 -12.51 27.04 -4.72
C THR A 607 -12.76 27.82 -3.43
N LEU A 608 -13.39 28.99 -3.52
CA LEU A 608 -13.82 29.80 -2.39
C LEU A 608 -14.88 29.07 -1.57
N ALA A 609 -15.89 28.49 -2.21
CA ALA A 609 -16.92 27.70 -1.52
C ALA A 609 -16.31 26.52 -0.76
N HIS A 610 -15.32 25.82 -1.34
CA HIS A 610 -14.59 24.75 -0.66
C HIS A 610 -13.74 25.26 0.50
N VAL A 611 -13.05 26.39 0.36
CA VAL A 611 -12.31 27.02 1.45
C VAL A 611 -13.24 27.44 2.59
N GLU A 612 -14.39 28.03 2.27
CA GLU A 612 -15.43 28.39 3.25
C GLU A 612 -16.02 27.16 3.96
N LEU A 613 -16.17 26.04 3.23
CA LEU A 613 -16.56 24.76 3.81
C LEU A 613 -15.51 24.27 4.82
N PHE A 614 -14.22 24.29 4.48
CA PHE A 614 -13.16 23.91 5.42
C PHE A 614 -13.14 24.80 6.66
N ILE A 615 -13.39 26.11 6.50
CA ILE A 615 -13.52 27.03 7.65
C ILE A 615 -14.68 26.60 8.54
N GLN A 616 -15.84 26.28 7.96
CA GLN A 616 -17.01 25.82 8.73
C GLN A 616 -16.75 24.51 9.47
N VAL A 617 -16.13 23.52 8.80
CA VAL A 617 -15.69 22.26 9.43
C VAL A 617 -14.80 22.56 10.63
N LEU A 618 -13.78 23.40 10.45
CA LEU A 618 -12.83 23.74 11.51
C LEU A 618 -13.46 24.50 12.67
N LEU A 619 -14.45 25.38 12.39
CA LEU A 619 -15.21 26.06 13.44
C LEU A 619 -16.08 25.09 14.25
N GLY A 620 -16.75 24.15 13.59
CA GLY A 620 -17.52 23.10 14.26
C GLY A 620 -16.62 22.19 15.10
N MET A 621 -15.48 21.76 14.56
CA MET A 621 -14.46 21.01 15.29
C MET A 621 -13.95 21.77 16.52
N LYS A 622 -13.72 23.09 16.39
CA LYS A 622 -13.29 23.95 17.49
C LYS A 622 -14.32 23.97 18.62
N GLU A 623 -15.60 24.07 18.29
CA GLU A 623 -16.68 24.10 19.27
C GLU A 623 -16.89 22.72 19.92
N ALA A 624 -16.86 21.64 19.14
CA ALA A 624 -16.92 20.29 19.66
C ALA A 624 -15.79 19.99 20.69
N ILE A 625 -14.57 20.49 20.45
CA ILE A 625 -13.48 20.36 21.43
C ILE A 625 -13.75 21.17 22.71
N ARG A 626 -14.40 22.33 22.62
CA ARG A 626 -14.76 23.16 23.78
C ARG A 626 -15.84 22.50 24.63
N GLU A 627 -16.85 21.93 23.98
CA GLU A 627 -17.96 21.24 24.64
C GLU A 627 -17.59 19.81 25.08
N GLY A 628 -16.50 19.27 24.55
CA GLY A 628 -16.03 17.92 24.87
C GLY A 628 -16.82 16.83 24.14
N GLU A 629 -17.29 17.11 22.94
CA GLU A 629 -18.18 16.26 22.15
C GLU A 629 -17.50 15.71 20.89
N ASP A 630 -17.92 14.53 20.45
CA ASP A 630 -17.54 13.99 19.16
C ASP A 630 -18.05 14.89 18.02
N PHE A 631 -17.30 14.99 16.93
CA PHE A 631 -17.66 15.79 15.78
C PHE A 631 -17.85 14.94 14.53
N SER A 632 -18.96 15.12 13.84
CA SER A 632 -19.18 14.49 12.53
C SER A 632 -19.38 15.58 11.49
N PRO A 633 -18.38 15.82 10.61
CA PRO A 633 -18.50 16.82 9.56
C PRO A 633 -19.75 16.58 8.69
N THR A 634 -20.10 15.32 8.46
CA THR A 634 -21.26 14.91 7.66
C THR A 634 -22.61 15.22 8.29
N LEU A 635 -22.75 15.04 9.61
CA LEU A 635 -23.99 15.39 10.31
C LEU A 635 -24.17 16.90 10.44
N GLU A 636 -23.08 17.64 10.64
CA GLU A 636 -23.14 19.10 10.84
C GLU A 636 -23.37 19.90 9.55
N LEU A 637 -22.83 19.42 8.42
CA LEU A 637 -22.89 20.16 7.15
C LEU A 637 -24.02 19.69 6.22
N GLY A 638 -24.58 18.49 6.45
CA GLY A 638 -25.69 17.95 5.65
C GLY A 638 -25.39 17.95 4.14
N ASP A 639 -26.35 18.41 3.34
CA ASP A 639 -26.26 18.47 1.86
C ASP A 639 -25.22 19.48 1.34
N ARG A 640 -24.58 20.26 2.22
CA ARG A 640 -23.55 21.25 1.84
C ARG A 640 -22.18 20.62 1.58
N LEU A 641 -22.02 19.33 1.87
CA LEU A 641 -20.81 18.58 1.57
C LEU A 641 -20.80 18.12 0.11
N PRO A 642 -19.78 18.46 -0.68
CA PRO A 642 -19.61 17.86 -2.00
C PRO A 642 -19.42 16.34 -1.87
N GLU A 643 -19.99 15.56 -2.79
CA GLU A 643 -19.89 14.08 -2.77
C GLU A 643 -18.44 13.58 -2.72
N LYS A 644 -17.51 14.33 -3.35
CA LYS A 644 -16.04 14.22 -3.25
C LYS A 644 -15.40 15.59 -3.46
N LEU A 645 -14.37 15.93 -2.71
CA LEU A 645 -13.56 17.13 -2.99
C LEU A 645 -12.67 16.89 -4.23
N ASN A 646 -12.69 17.80 -5.21
CA ASN A 646 -11.90 17.62 -6.43
C ASN A 646 -10.40 17.74 -6.13
N GLN A 647 -9.61 16.71 -6.46
CA GLN A 647 -8.15 16.74 -6.28
C GLN A 647 -7.46 17.94 -6.94
N ARG A 648 -8.08 18.50 -7.97
CA ARG A 648 -7.60 19.71 -8.67
C ARG A 648 -7.75 20.97 -7.85
N GLU A 649 -8.85 21.11 -7.13
CA GLU A 649 -9.10 22.26 -6.25
C GLU A 649 -8.25 22.17 -5.00
N ILE A 650 -8.09 20.96 -4.44
CA ILE A 650 -7.11 20.70 -3.37
C ILE A 650 -5.70 21.10 -3.83
N LYS A 651 -5.32 20.76 -5.07
CA LYS A 651 -4.04 21.16 -5.68
C LYS A 651 -3.95 22.69 -5.89
N ALA A 652 -5.06 23.37 -6.19
CA ALA A 652 -5.13 24.83 -6.32
C ALA A 652 -4.97 25.52 -4.95
N ILE A 653 -5.70 25.08 -3.94
CA ILE A 653 -5.58 25.53 -2.54
C ILE A 653 -4.12 25.38 -2.07
N LEU A 654 -3.51 24.21 -2.27
CA LEU A 654 -2.11 23.96 -1.90
C LEU A 654 -1.12 24.91 -2.60
N LYS A 655 -1.38 25.28 -3.87
CA LYS A 655 -0.55 26.25 -4.61
C LYS A 655 -0.69 27.67 -4.02
N LEU A 656 -1.88 28.04 -3.57
CA LEU A 656 -2.21 29.37 -3.07
C LEU A 656 -1.80 29.59 -1.61
N VAL A 657 -1.75 28.54 -0.79
CA VAL A 657 -1.33 28.64 0.63
C VAL A 657 0.17 28.95 0.76
N LYS A 658 1.02 28.32 -0.07
CA LYS A 658 2.49 28.36 0.01
C LYS A 658 3.15 29.76 0.10
N PRO A 659 2.77 30.78 -0.69
CA PRO A 659 3.40 32.11 -0.61
C PRO A 659 2.99 32.88 0.66
N ARG A 660 2.02 32.37 1.41
CA ARG A 660 1.28 33.10 2.45
C ARG A 660 1.50 32.53 3.86
N THR A 661 2.29 31.47 4.02
CA THR A 661 2.52 30.78 5.30
C THR A 661 4.01 30.60 5.62
N ASP A 662 4.37 30.75 6.90
CA ASP A 662 5.71 30.43 7.40
C ASP A 662 5.93 28.92 7.56
N GLY A 663 7.20 28.52 7.74
CA GLY A 663 7.59 27.11 7.80
C GLY A 663 7.15 26.35 9.07
N GLU A 664 6.69 27.01 10.14
CA GLU A 664 6.14 26.32 11.32
C GLU A 664 4.65 26.05 11.13
N ARG A 665 3.88 27.03 10.65
CA ARG A 665 2.45 26.87 10.33
C ARG A 665 2.23 25.90 9.17
N LEU A 666 3.11 25.90 8.18
CA LEU A 666 3.04 24.94 7.07
C LEU A 666 3.24 23.48 7.55
N ARG A 667 3.96 23.24 8.66
CA ARG A 667 4.10 21.90 9.26
C ARG A 667 2.81 21.40 9.92
N ARG A 668 1.89 22.30 10.26
CA ARG A 668 0.60 21.98 10.88
C ARG A 668 -0.59 22.18 9.94
N PHE A 669 -0.36 22.32 8.64
CA PHE A 669 -1.44 22.51 7.69
C PHE A 669 -2.14 21.18 7.36
N MET A 670 -3.35 20.99 7.88
CA MET A 670 -4.06 19.70 7.95
C MET A 670 -4.97 19.42 6.75
N LEU A 671 -4.74 20.04 5.59
CA LEU A 671 -5.64 19.91 4.43
C LEU A 671 -5.83 18.46 3.98
N SER A 672 -4.77 17.64 3.97
CA SER A 672 -4.87 16.22 3.59
C SER A 672 -5.78 15.44 4.53
N GLU A 673 -5.66 15.69 5.84
CA GLU A 673 -6.44 15.00 6.87
C GLU A 673 -7.90 15.45 6.88
N LEU A 674 -8.15 16.74 6.65
CA LEU A 674 -9.49 17.28 6.49
C LEU A 674 -10.17 16.70 5.25
N VAL A 675 -9.49 16.69 4.10
CA VAL A 675 -10.00 16.05 2.87
C VAL A 675 -10.30 14.57 3.12
N TYR A 676 -9.37 13.84 3.74
CA TYR A 676 -9.56 12.43 4.03
C TYR A 676 -10.76 12.18 4.94
N ALA A 677 -10.93 12.97 6.00
CA ALA A 677 -12.06 12.87 6.91
C ALA A 677 -13.39 13.14 6.21
N LEU A 678 -13.44 14.13 5.30
CA LEU A 678 -14.63 14.47 4.53
C LEU A 678 -14.96 13.42 3.47
N ASP A 679 -14.00 13.03 2.63
CA ASP A 679 -14.19 12.04 1.55
C ASP A 679 -14.63 10.67 2.09
N ASN A 680 -14.19 10.32 3.31
CA ASN A 680 -14.53 9.06 3.96
C ASN A 680 -15.67 9.18 4.98
N LYS A 681 -16.32 10.36 5.08
CA LYS A 681 -17.47 10.60 5.97
C LYS A 681 -17.19 10.21 7.42
N LEU A 682 -15.97 10.50 7.90
CA LEU A 682 -15.50 10.01 9.19
C LEU A 682 -16.16 10.76 10.34
N LYS A 683 -16.53 10.02 11.38
CA LYS A 683 -16.79 10.59 12.70
C LYS A 683 -15.44 10.82 13.39
N LEU A 684 -15.23 12.03 13.92
CA LEU A 684 -14.07 12.40 14.72
C LEU A 684 -14.46 12.29 16.20
N PHE A 685 -13.67 11.56 16.96
CA PHE A 685 -13.92 11.30 18.37
C PHE A 685 -13.22 12.34 19.23
N TYR A 686 -13.90 12.86 20.24
CA TYR A 686 -13.27 13.72 21.23
C TYR A 686 -12.38 12.91 22.14
N GLY A 687 -11.19 13.44 22.41
CA GLY A 687 -10.24 12.81 23.30
C GLY A 687 -9.12 13.72 23.75
N TRP A 688 -8.18 13.13 24.47
CA TRP A 688 -6.99 13.80 24.95
C TRP A 688 -5.77 13.17 24.31
N GLN A 689 -5.04 13.95 23.51
CA GLN A 689 -3.80 13.51 22.91
C GLN A 689 -2.74 13.34 24.01
N THR A 690 -2.06 12.20 24.07
CA THR A 690 -1.19 11.83 25.20
C THR A 690 0.31 11.92 24.90
N ASP A 691 0.72 12.14 23.65
CA ASP A 691 2.12 12.31 23.27
C ASP A 691 2.62 13.74 23.51
N GLY A 692 3.23 13.94 24.68
CA GLY A 692 4.13 15.08 24.95
C GLY A 692 3.50 16.22 25.75
N GLN A 693 2.29 16.67 25.40
CA GLN A 693 1.51 17.60 26.22
C GLN A 693 0.03 17.23 26.10
N ARG A 694 -0.60 16.85 27.22
CA ARG A 694 -2.00 16.42 27.24
C ARG A 694 -2.91 17.56 26.79
N GLN A 695 -3.37 17.52 25.55
CA GLN A 695 -4.21 18.56 24.94
C GLN A 695 -5.51 17.95 24.42
N PRO A 696 -6.65 18.64 24.59
CA PRO A 696 -7.92 18.17 24.06
C PRO A 696 -7.90 18.31 22.53
N GLY A 697 -8.48 17.34 21.86
CA GLY A 697 -8.52 17.29 20.40
C GLY A 697 -9.57 16.33 19.89
N LEU A 698 -9.79 16.38 18.59
CA LEU A 698 -10.60 15.41 17.87
C LEU A 698 -9.67 14.45 17.15
N PHE A 699 -10.01 13.16 17.07
CA PHE A 699 -9.19 12.21 16.33
C PHE A 699 -10.03 11.18 15.57
N TYR A 700 -9.43 10.58 14.55
CA TYR A 700 -9.97 9.40 13.90
C TYR A 700 -8.88 8.34 13.75
N ILE A 701 -9.29 7.08 13.61
CA ILE A 701 -8.36 5.96 13.42
C ILE A 701 -8.23 5.71 11.90
N TRP A 702 -7.10 6.11 11.33
CA TRP A 702 -6.74 5.83 9.94
C TRP A 702 -6.41 4.35 9.75
N ARG A 703 -6.83 3.77 8.62
CA ARG A 703 -6.52 2.40 8.20
C ARG A 703 -6.06 2.35 6.74
N PRO A 704 -5.10 1.48 6.39
CA PRO A 704 -4.66 1.32 5.01
C PRO A 704 -5.77 0.67 4.18
N LYS A 705 -6.08 1.26 3.02
CA LYS A 705 -7.00 0.70 2.04
C LYS A 705 -6.19 0.10 0.89
N PHE A 706 -6.34 -1.21 0.68
CA PHE A 706 -5.75 -1.90 -0.47
C PHE A 706 -6.76 -1.94 -1.61
N HIS A 707 -6.25 -2.06 -2.85
CA HIS A 707 -7.12 -2.26 -4.01
C HIS A 707 -8.02 -3.50 -3.79
N PRO A 708 -9.33 -3.45 -4.08
CA PRO A 708 -10.26 -4.53 -3.76
C PRO A 708 -9.89 -5.88 -4.38
N GLN A 709 -9.24 -5.87 -5.55
CA GLN A 709 -8.79 -7.08 -6.27
C GLN A 709 -7.35 -7.49 -5.93
N ALA A 710 -6.61 -6.71 -5.13
CA ALA A 710 -5.25 -7.07 -4.77
C ALA A 710 -5.25 -8.27 -3.82
N THR A 711 -4.41 -9.26 -4.12
CA THR A 711 -4.05 -10.29 -3.14
C THR A 711 -3.12 -9.65 -2.12
N VAL A 712 -3.51 -9.64 -0.84
CA VAL A 712 -2.69 -9.06 0.23
C VAL A 712 -2.15 -10.17 1.11
N VAL A 713 -0.83 -10.32 1.15
CA VAL A 713 -0.13 -11.36 1.90
C VAL A 713 0.61 -10.74 3.08
N PHE A 714 0.19 -11.06 4.30
CA PHE A 714 0.83 -10.64 5.53
C PHE A 714 1.84 -11.70 5.98
N LEU A 715 3.11 -11.35 6.03
CA LEU A 715 4.16 -12.20 6.57
C LEU A 715 4.32 -11.86 8.05
N SER A 716 3.88 -12.75 8.93
CA SER A 716 4.06 -12.57 10.37
C SER A 716 4.44 -13.88 11.03
N ALA A 717 5.03 -13.82 12.22
CA ALA A 717 5.23 -14.98 13.08
C ALA A 717 4.51 -14.82 14.43
N THR A 718 3.81 -13.70 14.57
CA THR A 718 3.57 -13.04 15.86
C THR A 718 2.15 -12.49 15.93
N THR A 719 1.54 -12.28 14.78
CA THR A 719 0.22 -11.67 14.63
C THR A 719 -0.84 -12.74 14.42
N THR A 720 -2.00 -12.55 15.04
CA THR A 720 -3.16 -13.43 14.85
C THR A 720 -4.07 -12.91 13.74
N LYS A 721 -4.93 -13.81 13.22
CA LYS A 721 -6.01 -13.46 12.28
C LYS A 721 -6.86 -12.30 12.81
N ASP A 722 -7.31 -12.40 14.06
CA ASP A 722 -8.21 -11.43 14.70
C ASP A 722 -7.55 -10.06 14.90
N TYR A 723 -6.26 -10.04 15.25
CA TYR A 723 -5.53 -8.79 15.39
C TYR A 723 -5.47 -8.04 14.05
N LEU A 724 -5.09 -8.73 12.96
CA LEU A 724 -5.06 -8.11 11.64
C LEU A 724 -6.45 -7.69 11.17
N ALA A 725 -7.47 -8.50 11.45
CA ALA A 725 -8.85 -8.16 11.11
C ALA A 725 -9.29 -6.85 11.79
N ASN A 726 -8.97 -6.68 13.07
CA ASN A 726 -9.26 -5.44 13.81
C ASN A 726 -8.47 -4.22 13.30
N GLN A 727 -7.19 -4.43 12.98
CA GLN A 727 -6.33 -3.36 12.47
C GLN A 727 -6.81 -2.84 11.10
N LEU A 728 -7.36 -3.72 10.27
CA LEU A 728 -7.78 -3.41 8.91
C LEU A 728 -9.28 -3.21 8.75
N ASP A 729 -10.07 -3.52 9.77
CA ASP A 729 -11.53 -3.53 9.74
C ASP A 729 -12.08 -4.38 8.57
N THR A 730 -11.54 -5.58 8.40
CA THR A 730 -11.86 -6.49 7.29
C THR A 730 -11.51 -7.92 7.66
N GLU A 731 -12.15 -8.89 7.02
CA GLU A 731 -11.78 -10.30 7.21
C GLU A 731 -10.41 -10.66 6.59
N ILE A 732 -9.67 -11.50 7.32
CA ILE A 732 -8.51 -12.24 6.82
C ILE A 732 -9.01 -13.60 6.31
N HIS A 733 -8.88 -13.84 5.01
CA HIS A 733 -9.52 -14.95 4.31
C HIS A 733 -8.85 -16.27 4.63
N ASP A 734 -7.51 -16.30 4.60
CA ASP A 734 -6.73 -17.52 4.76
C ASP A 734 -5.59 -17.32 5.79
N VAL A 735 -5.26 -18.39 6.52
CA VAL A 735 -4.10 -18.43 7.41
C VAL A 735 -3.24 -19.65 7.09
N VAL A 736 -1.98 -19.42 6.73
CA VAL A 736 -1.00 -20.45 6.42
C VAL A 736 0.07 -20.45 7.50
N GLY A 737 0.35 -21.59 8.13
CA GLY A 737 1.45 -21.71 9.09
C GLY A 737 1.03 -21.86 10.54
N GLU A 738 -0.18 -21.45 10.90
CA GLU A 738 -0.67 -21.45 12.29
C GLU A 738 -0.77 -22.86 12.89
N GLN A 739 -0.92 -23.88 12.04
CA GLN A 739 -0.95 -25.30 12.41
C GLN A 739 0.43 -25.96 12.52
N TYR A 740 1.52 -25.27 12.19
CA TYR A 740 2.87 -25.85 12.12
C TYR A 740 3.82 -25.30 13.19
N TYR A 741 4.69 -26.17 13.70
CA TYR A 741 5.79 -25.79 14.57
C TYR A 741 7.12 -26.19 13.95
N VAL A 742 8.07 -25.26 13.89
CA VAL A 742 9.40 -25.51 13.32
C VAL A 742 10.37 -26.01 14.39
N ARG A 743 10.71 -27.30 14.33
CA ARG A 743 11.76 -27.92 15.14
C ARG A 743 13.13 -27.47 14.63
N ARG A 744 13.80 -26.63 15.42
CA ARG A 744 15.20 -26.25 15.20
C ARG A 744 16.12 -27.29 15.84
N GLN A 745 16.66 -28.19 15.04
CA GLN A 745 17.64 -29.17 15.53
C GLN A 745 18.89 -28.41 16.00
N ASN A 746 19.44 -28.80 17.16
CA ASN A 746 20.64 -28.21 17.80
C ASN A 746 20.52 -26.80 18.39
N LEU A 747 19.31 -26.23 18.50
CA LEU A 747 19.11 -24.96 19.22
C LEU A 747 18.76 -25.24 20.68
N HIS A 748 19.61 -24.80 21.61
CA HIS A 748 19.36 -24.85 23.05
C HIS A 748 18.79 -23.52 23.53
N VAL A 749 17.55 -23.54 24.06
CA VAL A 749 16.87 -22.35 24.60
C VAL A 749 16.54 -22.61 26.06
N ALA A 750 17.36 -22.05 26.95
CA ALA A 750 17.18 -22.12 28.39
C ALA A 750 16.50 -20.85 28.90
N GLN A 751 15.35 -20.99 29.56
CA GLN A 751 14.59 -19.87 30.08
C GLN A 751 14.38 -19.95 31.59
N LEU A 752 14.63 -18.85 32.29
CA LEU A 752 14.35 -18.67 33.71
C LEU A 752 13.00 -17.98 33.91
N VAL A 753 11.98 -18.75 34.28
CA VAL A 753 10.63 -18.30 34.60
C VAL A 753 10.58 -17.95 36.08
N ASN A 754 10.02 -16.78 36.42
CA ASN A 754 9.80 -16.28 37.79
C ASN A 754 10.93 -15.44 38.40
N LEU A 755 11.30 -14.33 37.74
CA LEU A 755 11.86 -13.19 38.45
C LEU A 755 10.71 -12.38 39.07
N THR A 756 10.67 -12.28 40.40
CA THR A 756 9.99 -11.16 41.02
C THR A 756 10.84 -9.92 40.71
N GLY A 757 10.55 -9.19 39.65
CA GLY A 757 11.29 -7.97 39.34
C GLY A 757 10.89 -7.35 38.02
N SER A 758 10.34 -6.13 38.07
CA SER A 758 10.23 -5.24 36.92
C SER A 758 11.60 -4.85 36.40
N ARG A 759 11.64 -4.23 35.21
CA ARG A 759 12.73 -3.41 34.66
C ARG A 759 13.48 -2.62 35.75
N SER A 760 12.74 -2.10 36.73
CA SER A 760 13.23 -1.36 37.89
C SER A 760 14.21 -2.15 38.78
N ARG A 761 14.03 -3.45 39.05
CA ARG A 761 14.89 -4.18 40.00
C ARG A 761 16.31 -4.43 39.48
N LEU A 762 16.48 -4.74 38.20
CA LEU A 762 17.82 -4.90 37.60
C LEU A 762 18.54 -3.54 37.51
N VAL A 763 17.76 -2.48 37.27
CA VAL A 763 18.17 -1.07 37.27
C VAL A 763 18.61 -0.62 38.66
N TYR A 764 17.88 -0.93 39.74
CA TYR A 764 18.24 -0.61 41.12
C TYR A 764 19.41 -1.47 41.65
N ALA A 765 19.46 -2.75 41.26
CA ALA A 765 20.58 -3.64 41.58
C ALA A 765 21.92 -3.11 41.02
N ALA A 766 21.90 -2.50 39.83
CA ALA A 766 23.07 -1.88 39.20
C ALA A 766 23.49 -0.56 39.85
N GLU A 767 22.57 0.20 40.46
CA GLU A 767 22.88 1.43 41.21
C GLU A 767 23.39 1.19 42.63
N GLY A 768 23.28 -0.04 43.14
CA GLY A 768 23.54 -0.31 44.57
C GLY A 768 22.54 0.36 45.51
N THR A 769 21.38 0.81 44.98
CA THR A 769 20.30 1.45 45.75
C THR A 769 19.35 0.43 46.38
N THR A 770 19.51 -0.86 46.06
CA THR A 770 18.86 -1.98 46.74
C THR A 770 19.61 -2.40 48.00
N SER A 771 18.89 -3.03 48.93
CA SER A 771 19.46 -3.67 50.12
C SER A 771 20.72 -4.50 49.79
N PRO A 772 21.78 -4.49 50.63
CA PRO A 772 23.03 -5.25 50.42
C PRO A 772 22.89 -6.77 50.27
N ASN A 773 21.66 -7.31 50.33
CA ASN A 773 21.31 -8.72 50.14
C ASN A 773 20.58 -9.01 48.82
N ASP A 774 20.75 -8.20 47.77
CA ASP A 774 20.05 -8.46 46.50
C ASP A 774 20.62 -9.67 45.75
N THR A 775 20.06 -10.84 46.09
CA THR A 775 20.35 -12.14 45.46
C THR A 775 20.24 -12.12 43.93
N LEU A 776 19.49 -11.18 43.32
CA LEU A 776 19.38 -11.08 41.86
C LEU A 776 20.70 -10.62 41.23
N ARG A 777 21.34 -9.60 41.81
CA ARG A 777 22.63 -9.07 41.35
C ARG A 777 23.70 -10.15 41.36
N ASP A 778 23.81 -10.85 42.48
CA ASP A 778 24.82 -11.88 42.68
C ASP A 778 24.58 -13.09 41.77
N ASN A 779 23.32 -13.52 41.62
CA ASN A 779 22.98 -14.63 40.73
C ASN A 779 23.24 -14.27 39.25
N LEU A 780 22.96 -13.04 38.83
CA LEU A 780 23.24 -12.59 37.47
C LEU A 780 24.74 -12.53 37.18
N ARG A 781 25.53 -11.95 38.11
CA ARG A 781 26.99 -11.91 38.02
C ARG A 781 27.59 -13.32 37.98
N LEU A 782 27.11 -14.21 38.85
CA LEU A 782 27.53 -15.60 38.89
C LEU A 782 27.15 -16.34 37.60
N PHE A 783 25.92 -16.19 37.11
CA PHE A 783 25.48 -16.74 35.85
C PHE A 783 26.36 -16.28 34.69
N PHE A 784 26.62 -14.97 34.60
CA PHE A 784 27.44 -14.41 33.52
C PHE A 784 28.85 -14.98 33.55
N ARG A 785 29.49 -15.07 34.73
CA ARG A 785 30.79 -15.72 34.88
C ARG A 785 30.79 -17.19 34.44
N LEU A 786 29.79 -17.96 34.87
CA LEU A 786 29.66 -19.38 34.48
C LEU A 786 29.39 -19.53 32.99
N CYS A 787 28.65 -18.59 32.40
CA CYS A 787 28.38 -18.52 30.97
C CYS A 787 29.67 -18.27 30.18
N LEU A 788 30.49 -17.28 30.56
CA LEU A 788 31.78 -17.00 29.92
C LEU A 788 32.71 -18.23 29.98
N ARG A 789 32.71 -18.97 31.10
CA ARG A 789 33.56 -20.16 31.26
C ARG A 789 33.07 -21.36 30.45
N LYS A 790 31.76 -21.58 30.44
CA LYS A 790 31.13 -22.65 29.65
C LYS A 790 31.38 -22.43 28.16
N HIS A 791 31.32 -21.17 27.74
CA HIS A 791 31.35 -20.72 26.35
C HIS A 791 32.65 -19.95 26.05
N LYS A 792 33.78 -20.44 26.59
CA LYS A 792 35.07 -19.72 26.55
C LYS A 792 35.63 -19.55 25.13
N ASP A 793 35.33 -20.49 24.24
CA ASP A 793 35.80 -20.55 22.85
C ASP A 793 34.72 -20.05 21.86
N GLU A 794 33.59 -19.59 22.39
CA GLU A 794 32.41 -19.19 21.65
C GLU A 794 32.24 -17.66 21.64
N ARG A 795 31.64 -17.14 20.55
CA ARG A 795 31.30 -15.71 20.42
C ARG A 795 29.97 -15.45 21.12
N ILE A 796 29.99 -14.48 22.03
CA ILE A 796 28.86 -14.17 22.91
C ILE A 796 28.33 -12.78 22.57
N VAL A 797 27.01 -12.65 22.52
CA VAL A 797 26.29 -11.38 22.38
C VAL A 797 25.28 -11.21 23.51
N ILE A 798 25.13 -9.97 23.99
CA ILE A 798 24.17 -9.62 25.05
C ILE A 798 23.10 -8.71 24.48
N VAL A 799 21.83 -9.05 24.74
CA VAL A 799 20.67 -8.24 24.35
C VAL A 799 19.95 -7.71 25.59
N THR A 800 19.57 -6.43 25.58
CA THR A 800 18.93 -5.73 26.70
C THR A 800 17.61 -5.04 26.33
N SER A 801 16.74 -4.74 27.32
CA SER A 801 15.51 -3.93 27.14
C SER A 801 15.80 -2.51 26.65
N LEU A 802 14.94 -1.95 25.77
CA LEU A 802 14.89 -0.59 25.20
C LEU A 802 16.08 0.33 25.56
N GLY A 803 17.05 0.41 24.65
CA GLY A 803 17.91 1.57 24.43
C GLY A 803 17.27 2.49 23.39
N ALA A 804 17.73 3.73 23.34
CA ALA A 804 17.07 4.85 22.66
C ALA A 804 16.84 4.63 21.15
N ASN A 805 15.58 4.56 20.72
CA ASN A 805 15.25 4.56 19.28
C ASN A 805 15.37 5.94 18.61
N LYS A 806 15.57 7.00 19.38
CA LYS A 806 16.15 8.26 18.91
C LYS A 806 16.96 8.80 20.08
N ILE A 807 18.23 9.15 19.82
CA ILE A 807 18.98 10.05 20.69
C ILE A 807 18.22 11.38 20.65
N ASP A 808 17.21 11.54 21.50
CA ASP A 808 16.78 12.85 21.96
C ASP A 808 17.65 13.14 23.18
N GLU A 809 18.77 13.83 22.95
CA GLU A 809 19.74 14.23 23.99
C GLU A 809 19.07 15.00 25.13
N LYS A 810 17.83 15.49 24.94
CA LYS A 810 17.04 16.19 25.97
C LYS A 810 16.30 15.28 26.95
N ARG A 811 16.12 13.96 26.69
CA ARG A 811 15.24 13.08 27.50
C ARG A 811 15.90 11.89 28.21
N GLN A 812 17.23 11.70 28.16
CA GLN A 812 17.99 10.73 28.98
C GLN A 812 17.45 9.27 29.01
N ARG A 813 17.21 8.60 27.86
CA ARG A 813 16.65 7.22 27.81
C ARG A 813 17.61 6.08 27.37
N GLY A 814 18.94 6.26 27.44
CA GLY A 814 19.97 5.24 27.07
C GLY A 814 20.56 4.38 28.21
N TRP A 815 20.18 4.66 29.45
CA TRP A 815 20.82 4.21 30.70
C TRP A 815 20.87 2.70 31.03
N VAL A 816 20.06 1.82 30.43
CA VAL A 816 20.03 0.39 30.81
C VAL A 816 21.27 -0.37 30.29
N LYS A 817 21.68 -0.06 29.06
CA LYS A 817 22.84 -0.68 28.41
C LYS A 817 24.12 -0.40 29.19
N ASP A 818 24.32 0.86 29.56
CA ASP A 818 25.48 1.31 30.34
C ASP A 818 25.51 0.66 31.73
N ARG A 819 24.35 0.41 32.34
CA ARG A 819 24.25 -0.28 33.64
C ARG A 819 24.62 -1.74 33.56
N VAL A 820 24.18 -2.45 32.52
CA VAL A 820 24.57 -3.85 32.30
C VAL A 820 26.07 -3.94 32.08
N ILE A 821 26.64 -3.04 31.28
CA ILE A 821 28.09 -2.93 31.08
C ILE A 821 28.79 -2.71 32.43
N ASN A 822 28.41 -1.67 33.17
CA ASN A 822 29.00 -1.37 34.48
C ASN A 822 28.89 -2.52 35.49
N LEU A 823 27.79 -3.28 35.44
CA LEU A 823 27.56 -4.41 36.34
C LEU A 823 28.41 -5.64 36.02
N LEU A 824 28.83 -5.82 34.76
CA LEU A 824 29.42 -7.07 34.28
C LEU A 824 30.85 -6.92 33.73
N SER A 825 31.34 -5.69 33.51
CA SER A 825 32.66 -5.44 32.92
C SER A 825 33.81 -6.07 33.68
N ASP A 826 33.82 -6.00 35.01
CA ASP A 826 34.88 -6.59 35.84
C ASP A 826 34.96 -8.12 35.68
N ILE A 827 33.82 -8.78 35.45
CA ILE A 827 33.76 -10.22 35.18
C ILE A 827 34.23 -10.53 33.76
N ALA A 828 33.84 -9.71 32.78
CA ALA A 828 34.30 -9.87 31.40
C ALA A 828 35.83 -9.72 31.32
N GLU A 829 36.38 -8.67 31.95
CA GLU A 829 37.82 -8.39 31.98
C GLU A 829 38.60 -9.52 32.66
N ALA A 830 38.10 -10.05 33.77
CA ALA A 830 38.72 -11.18 34.47
C ALA A 830 38.78 -12.47 33.64
N GLU A 831 37.86 -12.64 32.67
CA GLU A 831 37.83 -13.76 31.74
C GLU A 831 38.42 -13.38 30.35
N GLY A 832 39.16 -12.26 30.27
CA GLY A 832 39.88 -11.83 29.05
C GLY A 832 38.98 -11.28 27.93
N ARG A 833 37.74 -10.90 28.25
CA ARG A 833 36.75 -10.32 27.34
C ARG A 833 36.49 -8.85 27.71
N LYS A 834 35.78 -8.12 26.87
CA LYS A 834 35.39 -6.72 27.08
C LYS A 834 33.96 -6.50 26.61
N LEU A 835 33.10 -5.95 27.47
CA LEU A 835 31.76 -5.54 27.07
C LEU A 835 31.84 -4.25 26.26
N VAL A 836 31.19 -4.20 25.10
CA VAL A 836 31.17 -3.01 24.25
C VAL A 836 29.74 -2.59 23.92
N PRO A 837 29.38 -1.30 24.10
CA PRO A 837 28.08 -0.79 23.73
C PRO A 837 27.93 -0.74 22.20
N VAL A 838 26.84 -1.31 21.64
CA VAL A 838 26.52 -1.19 20.20
C VAL A 838 25.58 0.00 19.96
N SER A 839 25.95 0.93 19.08
CA SER A 839 25.14 2.07 18.66
C SER A 839 24.42 1.80 17.33
N THR A 840 23.39 2.61 17.00
CA THR A 840 22.69 2.49 15.70
C THR A 840 23.66 2.68 14.54
N GLN A 841 24.63 3.59 14.70
CA GLN A 841 25.69 3.83 13.74
C GLN A 841 26.56 2.59 13.54
N ASP A 842 26.96 1.88 14.61
CA ASP A 842 27.75 0.65 14.48
C ASP A 842 27.01 -0.43 13.64
N LEU A 843 25.67 -0.49 13.73
CA LEU A 843 24.85 -1.41 12.92
C LEU A 843 24.71 -0.96 11.48
N GLU A 844 24.53 0.35 11.26
CA GLU A 844 24.46 0.95 9.93
C GLU A 844 25.77 0.79 9.16
N GLU A 845 26.90 0.89 9.86
CA GLU A 845 28.26 0.73 9.32
C GLU A 845 28.73 -0.73 9.29
N GLN A 846 27.92 -1.69 9.75
CA GLN A 846 28.26 -3.11 9.85
C GLN A 846 29.60 -3.36 10.55
N ARG A 847 29.84 -2.65 11.66
CA ARG A 847 31.09 -2.79 12.41
C ARG A 847 31.32 -4.23 12.84
N GLU A 848 32.49 -4.77 12.51
CA GLU A 848 32.95 -6.05 13.02
C GLU A 848 33.46 -5.91 14.47
N PHE A 849 33.01 -6.81 15.33
CA PHE A 849 33.47 -6.92 16.71
C PHE A 849 34.43 -8.10 16.85
N THR A 850 35.57 -7.86 17.50
CA THR A 850 36.57 -8.91 17.73
C THR A 850 36.05 -9.98 18.68
N PHE A 851 36.68 -11.17 18.72
CA PHE A 851 36.32 -12.22 19.67
C PHE A 851 36.35 -11.75 21.14
N LYS A 852 37.31 -10.86 21.48
CA LYS A 852 37.43 -10.29 22.82
C LYS A 852 36.27 -9.37 23.18
N GLU A 853 35.66 -8.73 22.19
CA GLU A 853 34.54 -7.81 22.38
C GLU A 853 33.22 -8.58 22.44
N ILE A 854 32.47 -8.38 23.52
CA ILE A 854 31.12 -8.89 23.70
C ILE A 854 30.18 -7.71 23.45
N PRO A 855 29.52 -7.64 22.28
CA PRO A 855 28.58 -6.57 21.99
C PRO A 855 27.35 -6.63 22.92
N VAL A 856 26.99 -5.47 23.44
CA VAL A 856 25.77 -5.24 24.22
C VAL A 856 24.84 -4.35 23.40
N LEU A 857 23.72 -4.90 22.97
CA LEU A 857 22.71 -4.21 22.16
C LEU A 857 21.35 -4.11 22.87
N HIS A 858 20.43 -3.34 22.29
CA HIS A 858 19.05 -3.30 22.72
C HIS A 858 18.08 -3.73 21.63
N HIS A 859 16.91 -4.23 22.02
CA HIS A 859 15.95 -4.82 21.09
C HIS A 859 15.27 -3.85 20.10
N GLY A 860 15.44 -2.54 20.30
CA GLY A 860 14.85 -1.49 19.46
C GLY A 860 15.69 -1.14 18.22
N MET A 861 16.95 -1.57 18.17
CA MET A 861 17.87 -1.18 17.10
C MET A 861 17.44 -1.77 15.74
N LEU A 862 17.32 -0.90 14.72
CA LEU A 862 16.97 -1.28 13.36
C LEU A 862 18.23 -1.74 12.59
N GLY A 863 18.10 -2.81 11.78
CA GLY A 863 19.19 -3.40 10.99
C GLY A 863 19.91 -4.54 11.72
N THR A 864 19.48 -5.79 11.52
CA THR A 864 20.00 -6.95 12.26
C THR A 864 20.44 -8.10 11.36
N ASN A 865 21.70 -8.05 10.95
CA ASN A 865 22.51 -9.22 10.61
C ASN A 865 23.62 -9.47 11.64
N LEU A 866 23.66 -8.73 12.76
CA LEU A 866 24.75 -8.80 13.75
C LEU A 866 24.84 -10.15 14.48
N PHE A 867 23.78 -10.96 14.47
CA PHE A 867 23.76 -12.29 15.09
C PHE A 867 24.45 -13.35 14.24
N ALA A 868 24.65 -13.09 12.95
CA ALA A 868 25.39 -13.97 12.07
C ALA A 868 26.85 -14.07 12.57
N GLY A 869 27.25 -15.27 13.00
CA GLY A 869 28.59 -15.53 13.53
C GLY A 869 28.75 -15.38 15.05
N TYR A 870 27.66 -15.36 15.82
CA TYR A 870 27.68 -15.55 17.28
C TYR A 870 27.11 -16.91 17.68
N ASP A 871 27.72 -17.56 18.66
CA ASP A 871 27.35 -18.91 19.13
C ASP A 871 26.40 -18.88 20.33
N VAL A 872 26.45 -17.81 21.13
CA VAL A 872 25.66 -17.64 22.36
C VAL A 872 24.99 -16.28 22.42
N CYS A 873 23.68 -16.28 22.63
CA CYS A 873 22.91 -15.09 22.94
C CYS A 873 22.46 -15.11 24.41
N ILE A 874 22.78 -14.04 25.14
CA ILE A 874 22.28 -13.80 26.50
C ILE A 874 21.26 -12.67 26.45
N GLU A 875 20.01 -13.01 26.68
CA GLU A 875 18.92 -12.04 26.74
C GLU A 875 18.70 -11.61 28.20
N LEU A 876 19.09 -10.36 28.47
CA LEU A 876 18.98 -9.70 29.76
C LEU A 876 17.78 -8.75 29.73
N ASN A 877 16.64 -9.22 30.23
CA ASN A 877 15.37 -8.51 30.30
C ASN A 877 14.80 -8.08 28.94
N ALA A 878 13.82 -8.85 28.46
CA ALA A 878 12.62 -8.28 27.86
C ALA A 878 11.45 -8.32 28.87
N HIS A 879 10.47 -7.45 28.68
CA HIS A 879 9.53 -7.00 29.69
C HIS A 879 8.60 -8.11 30.23
N TYR A 880 8.57 -8.30 31.56
CA TYR A 880 7.42 -8.91 32.23
C TYR A 880 6.61 -7.79 32.90
N TYR A 881 5.40 -7.57 32.40
CA TYR A 881 4.49 -6.52 32.84
C TYR A 881 3.86 -6.88 34.17
N ASN A 882 4.53 -6.49 35.25
CA ASN A 882 3.88 -6.50 36.55
C ASN A 882 2.82 -5.38 36.60
N PRO A 883 1.87 -5.43 37.56
CA PRO A 883 0.83 -4.42 37.69
C PRO A 883 1.35 -2.98 37.69
N ASN A 884 2.50 -2.70 38.32
CA ASN A 884 3.05 -1.35 38.36
C ASN A 884 3.47 -0.85 36.98
N THR A 885 4.12 -1.69 36.18
CA THR A 885 4.53 -1.30 34.83
C THR A 885 3.30 -1.05 33.96
N ILE A 886 2.27 -1.91 34.04
CA ILE A 886 1.00 -1.68 33.34
C ILE A 886 0.34 -0.38 33.80
N ILE A 887 0.28 -0.13 35.11
CA ILE A 887 -0.28 1.11 35.69
C ILE A 887 0.50 2.33 35.19
N GLU A 888 1.83 2.28 35.22
CA GLU A 888 2.71 3.39 34.81
C GLU A 888 2.58 3.66 33.32
N ASP A 889 2.61 2.62 32.49
CA ASP A 889 2.53 2.75 31.04
C ASP A 889 1.12 3.20 30.62
N ILE A 890 0.05 2.64 31.19
CA ILE A 890 -1.32 3.11 30.93
C ILE A 890 -1.54 4.54 31.46
N ARG A 891 -0.92 4.90 32.58
CA ARG A 891 -0.95 6.28 33.07
C ARG A 891 -0.19 7.23 32.14
N ALA A 892 0.95 6.80 31.61
CA ALA A 892 1.74 7.61 30.69
C ALA A 892 1.07 7.73 29.31
N GLU A 893 0.48 6.65 28.82
CA GLU A 893 -0.09 6.53 27.48
C GLU A 893 -1.54 6.97 27.39
N TYR A 894 -2.36 6.74 28.42
CA TYR A 894 -3.79 7.06 28.41
C TYR A 894 -4.20 8.07 29.50
N GLY A 895 -3.27 8.48 30.38
CA GLY A 895 -3.58 9.39 31.48
C GLY A 895 -4.51 8.79 32.55
N VAL A 896 -4.74 7.47 32.51
CA VAL A 896 -5.62 6.72 33.43
C VAL A 896 -4.79 6.16 34.57
N THR A 897 -5.22 6.38 35.80
CA THR A 897 -4.55 5.79 36.98
C THR A 897 -5.28 4.53 37.42
N LEU A 898 -4.69 3.39 37.10
CA LEU A 898 -5.21 2.09 37.50
C LEU A 898 -4.85 1.76 38.95
N LYS A 899 -5.75 1.05 39.62
CA LYS A 899 -5.56 0.57 40.99
C LYS A 899 -4.84 -0.76 41.01
N ARG A 900 -3.76 -0.85 41.77
CA ARG A 900 -2.94 -2.06 41.83
C ARG A 900 -3.71 -3.26 42.38
N GLU A 901 -4.60 -3.02 43.34
CA GLU A 901 -5.48 -4.00 43.96
C GLU A 901 -6.48 -4.65 42.99
N CYS A 902 -6.77 -4.01 41.86
CA CYS A 902 -7.63 -4.55 40.82
C CYS A 902 -6.88 -5.52 39.88
N PHE A 903 -5.55 -5.63 40.01
CA PHE A 903 -4.79 -6.66 39.30
C PHE A 903 -4.83 -7.99 40.06
N ARG A 904 -5.26 -9.05 39.37
CA ARG A 904 -5.28 -10.42 39.89
C ARG A 904 -4.32 -11.28 39.11
N LYS A 905 -3.70 -12.25 39.79
CA LYS A 905 -2.91 -13.27 39.11
C LYS A 905 -3.83 -14.18 38.31
N VAL A 906 -3.67 -14.19 37.00
CA VAL A 906 -4.27 -15.15 36.09
C VAL A 906 -3.25 -16.26 35.90
N LYS A 907 -3.65 -17.50 36.15
CA LYS A 907 -2.79 -18.66 35.87
C LYS A 907 -2.98 -19.05 34.42
N ASP A 908 -1.92 -18.93 33.62
CA ASP A 908 -1.87 -19.51 32.29
C ASP A 908 -0.97 -20.74 32.32
N THR A 909 -1.50 -21.88 31.87
CA THR A 909 -0.73 -23.11 31.71
C THR A 909 -0.09 -23.11 30.33
N PHE A 910 1.24 -23.11 30.28
CA PHE A 910 2.02 -23.21 29.06
C PHE A 910 2.39 -24.66 28.84
N LYS A 911 2.15 -25.16 27.63
CA LYS A 911 2.67 -26.45 27.18
C LYS A 911 3.85 -26.16 26.27
N THR A 912 5.08 -26.41 26.70
CA THR A 912 6.16 -26.58 25.73
C THR A 912 6.01 -27.96 25.09
N LEU A 913 6.77 -28.21 24.03
CA LEU A 913 6.83 -29.54 23.42
C LEU A 913 7.36 -30.62 24.37
N ASP A 914 8.10 -30.23 25.40
CA ASP A 914 8.83 -31.13 26.27
C ASP A 914 8.30 -31.12 27.73
N GLU A 915 7.67 -30.03 28.21
CA GLU A 915 7.16 -29.90 29.58
C GLU A 915 5.94 -28.95 29.68
N GLU A 916 4.94 -29.32 30.48
CA GLU A 916 3.86 -28.39 30.88
C GLU A 916 4.28 -27.57 32.11
N PHE A 917 4.12 -26.25 32.06
CA PHE A 917 4.44 -25.37 33.18
C PHE A 917 3.43 -24.21 33.30
N GLU A 918 3.09 -23.84 34.53
CA GLU A 918 2.22 -22.68 34.81
C GLU A 918 3.08 -21.40 34.90
N ILE A 919 2.66 -20.36 34.18
CA ILE A 919 3.15 -18.99 34.38
C ILE A 919 2.02 -18.18 35.00
N GLU A 920 2.35 -17.39 36.01
CA GLU A 920 1.44 -16.38 36.53
C GLU A 920 1.47 -15.17 35.57
N ARG A 921 0.33 -14.75 35.05
CA ARG A 921 0.12 -13.43 34.42
C ARG A 921 -0.70 -12.54 35.35
N TRP A 922 -0.78 -11.25 35.09
CA TRP A 922 -1.66 -10.34 35.81
C TRP A 922 -2.77 -9.87 34.87
N GLY A 923 -4.02 -10.10 35.26
CA GLY A 923 -5.20 -9.54 34.61
C GLY A 923 -5.74 -8.40 35.45
N TYR A 924 -6.27 -7.36 34.80
CA TYR A 924 -6.94 -6.26 35.50
C TYR A 924 -8.44 -6.49 35.53
N HIS A 925 -9.01 -6.40 36.72
CA HIS A 925 -10.46 -6.49 36.91
C HIS A 925 -10.89 -5.49 37.97
N ASP A 926 -11.48 -4.38 37.53
CA ASP A 926 -12.17 -3.42 38.40
C ASP A 926 -13.68 -3.55 38.19
N PRO A 927 -14.42 -4.12 39.15
CA PRO A 927 -15.85 -4.30 39.02
C PRO A 927 -16.64 -2.97 38.99
N LYS A 928 -16.00 -1.84 39.34
CA LYS A 928 -16.63 -0.52 39.30
C LYS A 928 -16.44 0.19 37.94
N TYR A 929 -15.36 -0.14 37.22
CA TYR A 929 -14.98 0.50 35.95
C TYR A 929 -14.52 -0.59 34.95
N PRO A 930 -15.44 -1.41 34.43
CA PRO A 930 -15.12 -2.50 33.51
C PRO A 930 -14.43 -2.04 32.22
N GLU A 931 -14.64 -0.80 31.79
CA GLU A 931 -13.97 -0.18 30.64
C GLU A 931 -12.45 -0.12 30.81
N TYR A 932 -11.93 -0.06 32.04
CA TYR A 932 -10.49 -0.11 32.30
C TYR A 932 -9.91 -1.51 32.10
N SER A 933 -10.71 -2.58 32.26
CA SER A 933 -10.29 -3.93 31.87
C SER A 933 -10.16 -4.05 30.36
N GLU A 934 -11.10 -3.50 29.60
CA GLU A 934 -11.01 -3.44 28.14
C GLU A 934 -9.79 -2.62 27.68
N LEU A 935 -9.53 -1.47 28.32
CA LEU A 935 -8.35 -0.64 28.08
C LEU A 935 -7.03 -1.39 28.38
N VAL A 936 -6.96 -2.12 29.50
CA VAL A 936 -5.78 -2.91 29.85
C VAL A 936 -5.58 -4.05 28.86
N ASP A 937 -6.65 -4.75 28.50
CA ASP A 937 -6.58 -5.82 27.51
C ASP A 937 -6.21 -5.28 26.13
N GLU A 938 -6.71 -4.11 25.75
CA GLU A 938 -6.35 -3.41 24.53
C GLU A 938 -4.87 -3.01 24.53
N TYR A 939 -4.38 -2.39 25.60
CA TYR A 939 -2.97 -2.07 25.77
C TYR A 939 -2.09 -3.33 25.66
N LEU A 940 -2.45 -4.41 26.37
CA LEU A 940 -1.72 -5.68 26.32
C LEU A 940 -1.75 -6.34 24.93
N ARG A 941 -2.84 -6.17 24.16
CA ARG A 941 -2.94 -6.59 22.76
C ARG A 941 -2.12 -5.72 21.81
N ASN A 942 -1.99 -4.41 22.08
CA ASN A 942 -1.54 -3.43 21.09
C ASN A 942 -0.13 -2.86 21.28
N ASN A 943 0.46 -2.80 22.48
CA ASN A 943 1.64 -1.90 22.69
C ASN A 943 2.86 -2.44 23.47
N PRO A 944 2.91 -3.68 23.98
CA PRO A 944 4.23 -4.18 24.37
C PRO A 944 4.53 -5.67 24.15
N MET A 945 3.50 -6.50 24.12
CA MET A 945 3.65 -7.89 23.74
C MET A 945 4.03 -7.96 22.25
N ALA A 946 3.41 -7.13 21.41
CA ALA A 946 3.74 -7.00 19.98
C ALA A 946 5.19 -6.57 19.72
N ASP A 947 5.69 -5.55 20.42
CA ASP A 947 7.06 -5.03 20.26
C ASP A 947 8.12 -6.02 20.73
N MET A 948 7.87 -6.75 21.82
CA MET A 948 8.76 -7.79 22.34
C MET A 948 8.77 -9.04 21.45
N ILE A 949 7.59 -9.47 20.97
CA ILE A 949 7.46 -10.60 20.05
C ILE A 949 8.18 -10.29 18.72
N GLN A 950 8.11 -9.03 18.23
CA GLN A 950 8.85 -8.61 17.04
C GLN A 950 10.34 -8.51 17.27
N ALA A 951 10.77 -7.92 18.38
CA ALA A 951 12.17 -7.82 18.77
C ALA A 951 12.87 -9.18 18.88
N GLU A 952 12.30 -10.13 19.63
CA GLU A 952 12.88 -11.47 19.82
C GLU A 952 12.82 -12.31 18.54
N GLY A 953 11.82 -12.05 17.68
CA GLY A 953 11.77 -12.56 16.32
C GLY A 953 12.91 -12.03 15.43
N ARG A 954 13.18 -10.73 15.47
CA ARG A 954 14.26 -10.06 14.69
C ARG A 954 15.66 -10.57 15.05
N ILE A 955 15.88 -10.99 16.31
CA ILE A 955 17.17 -11.53 16.79
C ILE A 955 17.56 -12.83 16.07
N LEU A 956 16.59 -13.58 15.53
CA LEU A 956 16.79 -14.94 15.02
C LEU A 956 16.48 -15.07 13.52
N ARG A 957 16.94 -14.14 12.68
CA ARG A 957 16.81 -14.22 11.21
C ARG A 957 17.93 -15.09 10.60
N GLY A 958 17.59 -15.99 9.67
CA GLY A 958 18.57 -16.80 8.91
C GLY A 958 19.10 -18.11 9.56
N GLU A 959 19.95 -18.85 8.84
CA GLU A 959 20.56 -20.11 9.30
C GLU A 959 21.79 -19.90 10.22
N ASP A 960 22.40 -18.71 10.20
CA ASP A 960 23.61 -18.36 10.98
C ASP A 960 23.26 -17.89 12.40
N ARG A 961 22.94 -18.83 13.30
CA ARG A 961 22.40 -18.51 14.63
C ARG A 961 23.26 -18.98 15.80
N PRO A 962 23.13 -18.31 16.97
CA PRO A 962 23.57 -18.86 18.23
C PRO A 962 22.96 -20.24 18.46
N GLN A 963 23.81 -21.23 18.77
CA GLN A 963 23.38 -22.56 19.20
C GLN A 963 22.77 -22.51 20.62
N TRP A 964 23.14 -21.49 21.41
CA TRP A 964 22.69 -21.29 22.78
C TRP A 964 21.98 -19.96 22.96
N VAL A 965 20.77 -20.00 23.51
CA VAL A 965 20.01 -18.83 23.93
C VAL A 965 19.66 -18.96 25.41
N TYR A 966 20.10 -17.99 26.21
CA TYR A 966 19.75 -17.89 27.62
C TYR A 966 18.81 -16.71 27.85
N ARG A 967 17.56 -17.01 28.22
CA ARG A 967 16.55 -16.02 28.57
C ARG A 967 16.43 -15.90 30.07
N LEU A 968 16.81 -14.75 30.61
CA LEU A 968 16.74 -14.48 32.05
C LEU A 968 15.46 -13.75 32.46
N HIS A 969 14.46 -13.74 31.59
CA HIS A 969 13.17 -13.08 31.75
C HIS A 969 12.02 -13.98 31.27
N ASN A 970 10.79 -13.57 31.58
CA ASN A 970 9.62 -14.40 31.37
C ASN A 970 8.87 -14.04 30.09
N VAL A 971 9.14 -14.77 29.01
CA VAL A 971 8.55 -14.53 27.68
C VAL A 971 7.98 -15.80 27.06
N ASN A 972 6.92 -15.65 26.27
CA ASN A 972 6.27 -16.73 25.55
C ASN A 972 6.39 -16.50 24.05
N ILE A 973 7.62 -16.60 23.53
CA ILE A 973 7.95 -16.28 22.13
C ILE A 973 8.74 -17.43 21.51
N VAL A 974 8.41 -17.74 20.26
CA VAL A 974 9.05 -18.79 19.44
C VAL A 974 10.48 -18.35 19.07
N PRO A 975 11.50 -19.23 19.12
CA PRO A 975 11.41 -20.66 19.47
C PRO A 975 11.10 -20.85 20.95
N TYR A 976 10.19 -21.79 21.24
CA TYR A 976 9.83 -22.10 22.62
C TYR A 976 11.07 -22.63 23.35
N PRO A 977 11.23 -22.31 24.65
CA PRO A 977 12.28 -22.89 25.45
C PRO A 977 12.13 -24.41 25.48
N ASN A 978 13.19 -25.12 25.12
CA ASN A 978 13.28 -26.57 25.33
C ASN A 978 13.76 -26.91 26.75
N LYS A 979 14.23 -25.91 27.51
CA LYS A 979 14.47 -26.05 28.94
C LYS A 979 13.95 -24.84 29.72
N VAL A 980 13.10 -25.10 30.70
CA VAL A 980 12.49 -24.06 31.54
C VAL A 980 12.88 -24.26 33.01
N TYR A 981 13.30 -23.18 33.67
CA TYR A 981 13.76 -23.18 35.06
C TYR A 981 12.92 -22.23 35.90
N ARG A 982 12.46 -22.68 37.07
CA ARG A 982 11.71 -21.84 38.02
C ARG A 982 12.57 -21.04 39.00
N SER A 983 13.89 -21.31 39.03
CA SER A 983 14.80 -20.65 39.96
C SER A 983 16.23 -20.64 39.44
N TRP A 984 16.99 -19.61 39.82
CA TRP A 984 18.42 -19.51 39.58
C TRP A 984 19.16 -20.77 40.02
N ARG A 985 18.82 -21.32 41.19
CA ARG A 985 19.45 -22.53 41.72
C ARG A 985 19.29 -23.73 40.78
N THR A 986 18.10 -23.92 40.22
CA THR A 986 17.84 -25.03 39.30
C THR A 986 18.56 -24.81 37.97
N MET A 987 18.53 -23.58 37.45
CA MET A 987 19.22 -23.21 36.21
C MET A 987 20.73 -23.41 36.35
N LEU A 988 21.35 -22.79 37.36
CA LEU A 988 22.79 -22.88 37.63
C LEU A 988 23.25 -24.34 37.75
N ARG A 989 22.48 -25.18 38.45
CA ARG A 989 22.80 -26.60 38.62
C ARG A 989 22.67 -27.39 37.32
N LYS A 990 21.56 -27.24 36.60
CA LYS A 990 21.27 -28.05 35.41
C LYS A 990 22.02 -27.59 34.17
N GLU A 991 22.33 -26.29 34.05
CA GLU A 991 22.96 -25.71 32.86
C GLU A 991 24.48 -25.57 32.98
N PHE A 992 25.00 -25.38 34.20
CA PHE A 992 26.41 -25.10 34.45
C PHE A 992 27.04 -26.07 35.45
N GLY A 993 26.31 -27.07 35.94
CA GLY A 993 26.79 -27.97 36.99
C GLY A 993 27.02 -27.28 38.35
N TYR A 994 26.59 -26.02 38.49
CA TYR A 994 26.91 -25.19 39.65
C TYR A 994 25.74 -25.11 40.62
N ALA A 995 25.92 -25.60 41.84
CA ALA A 995 24.90 -25.53 42.88
C ALA A 995 25.23 -24.44 43.91
N PRO A 996 24.56 -23.27 43.85
CA PRO A 996 24.84 -22.19 44.79
C PRO A 996 24.52 -22.62 46.23
N ILE A 997 25.47 -22.40 47.12
CA ILE A 997 25.33 -22.64 48.56
C ILE A 997 24.88 -21.34 49.23
N GLN A 998 23.81 -21.40 50.01
CA GLN A 998 23.21 -20.25 50.69
C GLN A 998 22.84 -20.58 52.14
N GLY A 999 22.66 -19.54 52.95
CA GLY A 999 22.28 -19.61 54.37
C GLY A 999 23.32 -20.35 55.21
N LYS A 1000 22.87 -21.10 56.21
CA LYS A 1000 23.75 -21.86 57.13
C LYS A 1000 24.70 -22.83 56.43
N ALA A 1001 24.37 -23.32 55.23
CA ALA A 1001 25.32 -24.14 54.46
C ALA A 1001 26.51 -23.34 53.92
N LYS A 1002 26.31 -22.07 53.56
CA LYS A 1002 27.38 -21.18 53.11
C LYS A 1002 28.29 -20.80 54.28
N GLU A 1003 27.68 -20.42 55.40
CA GLU A 1003 28.41 -20.09 56.64
C GLU A 1003 29.26 -21.26 57.13
N VAL A 1004 28.69 -22.48 57.14
CA VAL A 1004 29.43 -23.69 57.49
C VAL A 1004 30.56 -23.95 56.48
N LEU A 1005 30.31 -23.82 55.17
CA LEU A 1005 31.36 -24.03 54.17
C LEU A 1005 32.51 -23.01 54.27
N GLU A 1006 32.21 -21.73 54.48
CA GLU A 1006 33.22 -20.67 54.67
C GLU A 1006 34.02 -20.90 55.95
N TRP A 1007 33.35 -21.28 57.04
CA TRP A 1007 34.01 -21.64 58.28
C TRP A 1007 34.92 -22.86 58.11
N LEU A 1008 34.46 -23.90 57.40
CA LEU A 1008 35.27 -25.08 57.09
C LEU A 1008 36.50 -24.71 56.25
N ARG A 1009 36.35 -23.86 55.23
CA ARG A 1009 37.48 -23.37 54.42
C ARG A 1009 38.50 -22.61 55.26
N ALA A 1010 38.05 -21.76 56.17
CA ALA A 1010 38.92 -20.94 56.99
C ALA A 1010 39.60 -21.70 58.13
N ASN A 1011 38.96 -22.73 58.70
CA ASN A 1011 39.41 -23.38 59.94
C ASN A 1011 39.82 -24.85 59.78
N VAL A 1012 39.34 -25.52 58.73
CA VAL A 1012 39.62 -26.95 58.48
C VAL A 1012 40.54 -27.14 57.28
N GLY A 1013 40.42 -26.29 56.24
CA GLY A 1013 41.18 -26.46 54.99
C GLY A 1013 40.92 -27.84 54.36
N ASP A 1014 41.96 -28.51 53.83
CA ASP A 1014 41.86 -29.85 53.24
C ASP A 1014 41.80 -31.00 54.28
N GLY A 1015 41.64 -30.67 55.56
CA GLY A 1015 41.64 -31.62 56.69
C GLY A 1015 40.32 -32.38 56.89
N GLU A 1016 40.36 -33.38 57.79
CA GLU A 1016 39.17 -34.08 58.29
C GLU A 1016 38.57 -33.34 59.49
N PHE A 1017 37.25 -33.27 59.55
CA PHE A 1017 36.49 -32.66 60.63
C PHE A 1017 35.28 -33.52 61.02
N THR A 1018 34.72 -33.22 62.18
CA THR A 1018 33.51 -33.83 62.72
C THR A 1018 32.42 -32.79 62.87
N LEU A 1019 31.20 -33.26 63.11
CA LEU A 1019 30.06 -32.38 63.35
C LEU A 1019 30.22 -31.47 64.59
N TYR A 1020 31.05 -31.87 65.55
CA TYR A 1020 31.28 -31.10 66.77
C TYR A 1020 32.27 -29.95 66.56
N ASP A 1021 33.12 -30.03 65.54
CA ASP A 1021 34.11 -29.00 65.25
C ASP A 1021 33.43 -27.72 64.71
N ILE A 1022 32.29 -27.85 64.04
CA ILE A 1022 31.51 -26.71 63.55
C ILE A 1022 30.83 -26.01 64.75
N PRO A 1023 31.08 -24.71 65.01
CA PRO A 1023 30.46 -23.99 66.12
C PRO A 1023 28.92 -23.94 66.00
N THR A 1024 28.22 -23.86 67.13
CA THR A 1024 26.75 -23.79 67.14
C THR A 1024 26.23 -22.48 66.54
N GLU A 1025 26.91 -21.36 66.79
CA GLU A 1025 26.67 -20.09 66.10
C GLU A 1025 26.77 -20.19 64.56
N VAL A 1026 27.66 -21.05 64.03
CA VAL A 1026 27.88 -21.22 62.59
C VAL A 1026 26.90 -22.24 61.98
N GLY A 1027 26.74 -23.42 62.57
CA GLY A 1027 25.94 -24.51 62.00
C GLY A 1027 24.54 -24.70 62.58
N GLY A 1028 24.17 -23.94 63.62
CA GLY A 1028 22.97 -24.18 64.43
C GLY A 1028 23.09 -25.42 65.31
N TYR A 1029 21.99 -25.87 65.92
CA TYR A 1029 22.00 -27.10 66.74
C TYR A 1029 22.24 -28.38 65.92
N ARG A 1030 22.61 -29.47 66.59
CA ARG A 1030 23.03 -30.76 65.99
C ARG A 1030 22.17 -31.23 64.79
N PRO A 1031 20.83 -31.22 64.81
CA PRO A 1031 20.02 -31.63 63.66
C PRO A 1031 20.24 -30.75 62.42
N ASN A 1032 20.46 -29.45 62.63
CA ASN A 1032 20.72 -28.50 61.55
C ASN A 1032 22.12 -28.70 60.96
N LYS A 1033 23.15 -28.95 61.78
CA LYS A 1033 24.50 -29.30 61.33
C LYS A 1033 24.50 -30.56 60.44
N ILE A 1034 23.76 -31.61 60.82
CA ILE A 1034 23.64 -32.84 60.02
C ILE A 1034 22.99 -32.54 58.67
N ARG A 1035 21.88 -31.79 58.67
CA ARG A 1035 21.16 -31.40 57.46
C ARG A 1035 22.05 -30.56 56.52
N VAL A 1036 22.83 -29.63 57.09
CA VAL A 1036 23.76 -28.79 56.35
C VAL A 1036 24.90 -29.62 55.75
N LEU A 1037 25.53 -30.51 56.53
CA LEU A 1037 26.64 -31.34 56.03
C LEU A 1037 26.20 -32.33 54.95
N ARG A 1038 25.02 -32.96 55.08
CA ARG A 1038 24.45 -33.78 54.00
C ARG A 1038 24.23 -32.97 52.74
N LYS A 1039 23.74 -31.74 52.88
CA LYS A 1039 23.57 -30.85 51.73
C LYS A 1039 24.92 -30.48 51.11
N LEU A 1040 25.96 -30.25 51.89
CA LEU A 1040 27.32 -30.01 51.36
C LEU A 1040 27.92 -31.27 50.70
N GLU A 1041 27.58 -32.46 51.22
CA GLU A 1041 27.96 -33.76 50.66
C GLU A 1041 27.32 -34.01 49.29
N GLU A 1042 26.00 -33.84 49.21
CA GLU A 1042 25.23 -33.95 47.97
C GLU A 1042 25.74 -32.96 46.89
N LEU A 1043 26.31 -31.84 47.34
CA LEU A 1043 26.87 -30.81 46.46
C LEU A 1043 28.37 -31.00 46.17
N GLY A 1044 29.00 -32.05 46.72
CA GLY A 1044 30.40 -32.40 46.45
C GLY A 1044 31.45 -31.53 47.16
N TYR A 1045 31.04 -30.68 48.12
CA TYR A 1045 31.98 -29.82 48.87
C TYR A 1045 32.60 -30.52 50.08
N VAL A 1046 31.96 -31.58 50.57
CA VAL A 1046 32.50 -32.40 51.65
C VAL A 1046 32.26 -33.86 51.32
N GLN A 1047 33.12 -34.75 51.79
CA GLN A 1047 32.97 -36.19 51.64
C GLN A 1047 33.01 -36.86 52.99
N LYS A 1048 32.09 -37.79 53.24
CA LYS A 1048 32.14 -38.60 54.44
C LYS A 1048 33.24 -39.65 54.32
N VAL A 1049 34.20 -39.60 55.24
CA VAL A 1049 35.41 -40.46 55.23
C VAL A 1049 35.20 -41.76 56.00
N SER A 1050 34.24 -41.82 56.94
CA SER A 1050 33.90 -43.06 57.65
C SER A 1050 32.43 -43.15 58.08
N GLN A 1051 31.85 -44.36 57.99
CA GLN A 1051 30.50 -44.66 58.50
C GLN A 1051 30.55 -45.08 59.98
N GLY A 1052 30.54 -44.11 60.88
CA GLY A 1052 30.15 -44.36 62.28
C GLY A 1052 28.62 -44.48 62.40
N LYS A 1053 28.14 -45.41 63.24
CA LYS A 1053 26.71 -45.50 63.61
C LYS A 1053 26.26 -44.16 64.23
N TRP A 1054 24.99 -43.84 63.98
CA TRP A 1054 24.31 -42.53 64.02
C TRP A 1054 24.49 -41.59 65.23
N HIS A 1055 25.32 -41.91 66.22
CA HIS A 1055 25.51 -41.04 67.38
C HIS A 1055 26.92 -40.58 67.73
N ASP A 1056 28.01 -41.13 67.19
CA ASP A 1056 29.35 -40.57 67.46
C ASP A 1056 30.35 -40.75 66.30
N LYS A 1057 31.06 -39.65 65.98
CA LYS A 1057 32.28 -39.56 65.15
C LYS A 1057 32.17 -39.96 63.66
N GLY A 1058 31.16 -39.46 62.94
CA GLY A 1058 31.26 -39.39 61.48
C GLY A 1058 32.29 -38.33 61.08
N ARG A 1059 33.40 -38.74 60.44
CA ARG A 1059 34.38 -37.80 59.88
C ARG A 1059 34.03 -37.41 58.47
N TRP A 1060 34.20 -36.14 58.19
CA TRP A 1060 34.01 -35.48 56.91
C TRP A 1060 35.33 -34.89 56.47
N ARG A 1061 35.60 -34.84 55.18
CA ARG A 1061 36.73 -34.10 54.62
C ARG A 1061 36.18 -33.03 53.71
N LEU A 1062 36.72 -31.82 53.80
CA LEU A 1062 36.41 -30.78 52.83
C LEU A 1062 37.03 -31.17 51.49
N ILE A 1063 36.24 -31.13 50.42
CA ILE A 1063 36.74 -31.27 49.07
C ILE A 1063 36.98 -29.86 48.54
N THR A 1064 38.24 -29.54 48.26
CA THR A 1064 38.65 -28.35 47.52
C THR A 1064 38.23 -28.53 46.06
N LEU A 1065 37.12 -27.89 45.68
CA LEU A 1065 36.69 -27.69 44.30
C LEU A 1065 37.04 -26.28 43.84
#